data_AF-A0AAU0XXF8-F1
#
_entry.id   AF-A0AAU0XXF8-F1
#
_cell.length_a   1.000
_cell.length_b   1.000
_cell.length_c   1.000
_cell.angle_alpha   90.00
_cell.angle_beta   90.00
_cell.angle_gamma   90.00
#
_symmetry.space_group_name_H-M   'P 1'
#
loop_
_entity.id
_entity.type
_entity.pdbx_description
1 polymer ?
#
loop_
_entity_poly.entity_id
_entity_poly.type
_entity_poly.pdbx_seq_one_letter_code
_entity_poly.pdbx_strand_id
1 'polypeptide(L)'
;MKFTDGFWLMREGVRACYATEIRDLRVDADQFTAYAAVKQVHERGDTLNTPLITVDCFSPAEGIIGVRTTHHAGKVNHGPDFEFPGLDTTTAAARTRRDGAATELTSGPLTLRMNGDGPWAMTFLDARGRRLTAVDSKGTAFATTPDGAHHMIAQLALDVGENVYGLGERFTPYVKNGQTVDIWQADGGTSSEQAYKNIPFYLSSRGYGVFVNHPGKVSFEIGSESVGQVQFSVEDQSLEYYIVAGPTPKDILARYTALTGRPALPPAWSFGLWLTTSFCTSYDEETVTSFVDGMAERDIPLSVFHFDCFWMREYQWSDFQWDPDVFPDPAGMLARLKERGLRISMWINPYIAQKSPLFAEGAEHGYLVRRPGGDIWQWDLWQPGMALVDFTNPAAREWYTAELRVLLDQGVDCFKTDFGERVPTDVVWHDGSDPERMHNYYAQIYNRTVFELLEKERGHGEAVLFARSATAGGQQFPVHWGGDCFASFTAMAESLRGGLSLSLSGFGFWSHDIGGFEGTPDPAVFKRWLAFGLLSSHSRLHGNVSYRVPWAFGDEAVDVARKFTLLKHRLMPYLYGVAAEAHRTGIPMMRPMLLEFPADPTTRMLDRQYMLGPDLLVAPVFTEDGQVEYYVPEGTWTHLLTGESVTGPAWRHETHGYDSLPLLVRPGAVLPWGADDQRPDGDWLDGLTLRVFGPATSTTDTVVTSVDLTGTAAAVFRVVRDSASGSTWVTAEGTDRPYRVIVEETGATGQGAGTVEVATV
;
A
#
# COMPACT_ATOMS: atom_id res chain seq x y z
N MET A 1 16.40 -14.64 8.59
CA MET A 1 17.57 -14.98 9.43
C MET A 1 17.93 -16.40 9.09
N LYS A 2 19.22 -16.65 8.81
CA LYS A 2 19.70 -17.99 8.46
C LYS A 2 20.10 -18.77 9.72
N PHE A 3 19.58 -19.99 9.86
CA PHE A 3 19.85 -20.88 10.98
C PHE A 3 20.71 -22.08 10.56
N THR A 4 20.63 -22.51 9.31
CA THR A 4 21.40 -23.63 8.75
C THR A 4 22.64 -23.14 7.99
N ASP A 5 23.61 -24.03 7.89
CA ASP A 5 24.76 -23.93 7.01
C ASP A 5 24.62 -24.97 5.89
N GLY A 6 23.95 -24.57 4.82
CA GLY A 6 23.49 -25.47 3.77
C GLY A 6 22.45 -26.48 4.29
N PHE A 7 22.39 -27.63 3.63
CA PHE A 7 21.39 -28.67 3.93
C PHE A 7 21.76 -29.56 5.11
N TRP A 8 23.07 -29.74 5.37
CA TRP A 8 23.58 -30.79 6.25
C TRP A 8 23.90 -30.32 7.66
N LEU A 9 24.14 -29.01 7.85
CA LEU A 9 24.68 -28.47 9.09
C LEU A 9 23.79 -27.34 9.63
N MET A 10 23.83 -27.15 10.94
CA MET A 10 23.39 -25.91 11.58
C MET A 10 24.54 -24.92 11.57
N ARG A 11 24.24 -23.62 11.57
CA ARG A 11 25.28 -22.61 11.82
C ARG A 11 25.92 -22.83 13.18
N GLU A 12 27.19 -22.42 13.29
CA GLU A 12 27.96 -22.60 14.51
C GLU A 12 27.22 -22.02 15.73
N GLY A 13 27.08 -22.85 16.76
CA GLY A 13 26.42 -22.52 18.03
C GLY A 13 24.89 -22.36 17.97
N VAL A 14 24.25 -22.47 16.80
CA VAL A 14 22.78 -22.52 16.70
C VAL A 14 22.27 -23.91 17.11
N ARG A 15 21.27 -23.94 17.99
CA ARG A 15 20.59 -25.17 18.43
C ARG A 15 19.11 -25.07 18.11
N ALA A 16 18.61 -25.91 17.21
CA ALA A 16 17.20 -25.94 16.83
C ALA A 16 16.48 -27.18 17.37
N CYS A 17 15.21 -27.01 17.74
CA CYS A 17 14.29 -28.06 18.13
C CYS A 17 13.07 -28.03 17.21
N TYR A 18 12.82 -29.13 16.49
CA TYR A 18 11.78 -29.22 15.46
C TYR A 18 10.60 -30.06 15.97
N ALA A 19 9.38 -29.58 15.76
CA ALA A 19 8.18 -30.40 15.97
C ALA A 19 8.29 -31.68 15.12
N THR A 20 8.22 -32.84 15.78
CA THR A 20 8.54 -34.15 15.17
C THR A 20 7.33 -35.07 15.11
N GLU A 21 6.56 -35.16 16.20
CA GLU A 21 5.35 -35.99 16.26
C GLU A 21 4.32 -35.37 17.21
N ILE A 22 3.03 -35.61 16.93
CA ILE A 22 1.92 -35.14 17.76
C ILE A 22 1.75 -36.12 18.93
N ARG A 23 1.77 -35.60 20.16
CA ARG A 23 1.60 -36.40 21.39
C ARG A 23 0.21 -36.31 21.99
N ASP A 24 -0.41 -35.15 21.85
CA ASP A 24 -1.80 -34.90 22.25
C ASP A 24 -2.41 -33.94 21.24
N LEU A 25 -3.69 -34.15 20.91
CA LEU A 25 -4.46 -33.33 19.99
C LEU A 25 -5.83 -33.08 20.61
N ARG A 26 -6.04 -31.84 21.05
CA ARG A 26 -7.30 -31.38 21.64
C ARG A 26 -8.09 -30.66 20.59
N VAL A 27 -9.27 -31.18 20.27
CA VAL A 27 -10.11 -30.67 19.17
C VAL A 27 -11.43 -30.21 19.75
N ASP A 28 -11.69 -28.92 19.59
CA ASP A 28 -12.97 -28.27 19.89
C ASP A 28 -13.81 -28.17 18.61
N ALA A 29 -14.94 -27.46 18.64
CA ALA A 29 -15.85 -27.39 17.49
C ALA A 29 -15.30 -26.57 16.31
N ASP A 30 -14.45 -25.59 16.57
CA ASP A 30 -13.99 -24.55 15.64
C ASP A 30 -12.48 -24.25 15.73
N GLN A 31 -11.75 -24.99 16.56
CA GLN A 31 -10.30 -24.88 16.73
C GLN A 31 -9.72 -26.22 17.21
N PHE A 32 -8.40 -26.37 17.11
CA PHE A 32 -7.70 -27.46 17.79
C PHE A 32 -6.30 -27.05 18.23
N THR A 33 -5.80 -27.71 19.28
CA THR A 33 -4.44 -27.53 19.80
C THR A 33 -3.68 -28.85 19.69
N ALA A 34 -2.52 -28.83 19.04
CA ALA A 34 -1.59 -29.94 18.95
C ALA A 34 -0.39 -29.72 19.89
N TYR A 35 -0.02 -30.76 20.63
CA TYR A 35 1.18 -30.78 21.47
C TYR A 35 2.24 -31.65 20.80
N ALA A 36 3.27 -31.00 20.26
CA ALA A 36 4.28 -31.65 19.44
C ALA A 36 5.57 -31.89 20.22
N ALA A 37 6.01 -33.15 20.30
CA ALA A 37 7.34 -33.49 20.80
C ALA A 37 8.41 -33.07 19.80
N VAL A 38 9.59 -32.71 20.30
CA VAL A 38 10.74 -32.30 19.46
C VAL A 38 11.68 -33.46 19.08
N LYS A 39 11.25 -34.70 19.38
CA LYS A 39 11.90 -35.96 19.07
C LYS A 39 10.84 -37.07 18.98
N GLN A 40 11.21 -38.22 18.42
CA GLN A 40 10.36 -39.41 18.49
C GLN A 40 10.28 -39.93 19.93
N VAL A 41 9.08 -40.35 20.36
CA VAL A 41 8.83 -40.91 21.70
C VAL A 41 8.58 -42.41 21.55
N HIS A 42 9.55 -43.24 21.98
CA HIS A 42 9.44 -44.69 21.92
C HIS A 42 8.94 -45.29 23.24
N GLU A 43 9.33 -44.69 24.36
CA GLU A 43 8.94 -45.12 25.70
C GLU A 43 8.52 -43.95 26.59
N ARG A 44 7.93 -44.25 27.76
CA ARG A 44 7.45 -43.21 28.69
C ARG A 44 8.59 -42.30 29.17
N GLY A 45 9.80 -42.84 29.33
CA GLY A 45 10.98 -42.07 29.74
C GLY A 45 11.32 -40.93 28.78
N ASP A 46 11.00 -41.08 27.49
CA ASP A 46 11.28 -40.06 26.47
C ASP A 46 10.46 -38.78 26.66
N THR A 47 9.35 -38.85 27.41
CA THR A 47 8.42 -37.72 27.64
C THR A 47 8.85 -36.75 28.75
N LEU A 48 10.01 -36.99 29.37
CA LEU A 48 10.55 -36.20 30.47
C LEU A 48 11.86 -35.52 30.04
N ASN A 49 12.21 -34.40 30.68
CA ASN A 49 13.45 -33.63 30.41
C ASN A 49 13.63 -33.24 28.93
N THR A 50 12.53 -32.90 28.25
CA THR A 50 12.51 -32.54 26.83
C THR A 50 11.59 -31.33 26.59
N PRO A 51 11.88 -30.49 25.59
CA PRO A 51 10.95 -29.47 25.14
C PRO A 51 9.68 -30.06 24.52
N LEU A 52 8.64 -29.23 24.45
CA LEU A 52 7.36 -29.48 23.79
C LEU A 52 6.92 -28.18 23.10
N ILE A 53 6.44 -28.28 21.86
CA ILE A 53 5.87 -27.12 21.14
C ILE A 53 4.35 -27.25 21.17
N THR A 54 3.68 -26.20 21.63
CA THR A 54 2.21 -26.10 21.58
C THR A 54 1.80 -25.37 20.31
N VAL A 55 0.87 -25.93 19.54
CA VAL A 55 0.41 -25.37 18.27
C VAL A 55 -1.11 -25.22 18.30
N ASP A 56 -1.58 -23.98 18.40
CA ASP A 56 -2.99 -23.63 18.35
C ASP A 56 -3.39 -23.28 16.91
N CYS A 57 -4.46 -23.93 16.43
CA CYS A 57 -5.01 -23.74 15.10
C CYS A 57 -6.45 -23.23 15.22
N PHE A 58 -6.70 -22.03 14.70
CA PHE A 58 -7.97 -21.32 14.85
C PHE A 58 -8.29 -20.52 13.58
N SER A 59 -9.40 -19.78 13.56
CA SER A 59 -9.77 -18.93 12.42
C SER A 59 -10.26 -17.57 12.91
N PRO A 60 -9.54 -16.46 12.61
CA PRO A 60 -9.97 -15.12 13.01
C PRO A 60 -11.08 -14.55 12.12
N ALA A 61 -11.22 -15.06 10.89
CA ALA A 61 -12.25 -14.65 9.94
C ALA A 61 -12.43 -15.73 8.86
N GLU A 62 -13.53 -15.67 8.11
CA GLU A 62 -13.79 -16.58 6.99
C GLU A 62 -12.60 -16.62 6.01
N GLY A 63 -12.21 -17.82 5.60
CA GLY A 63 -11.12 -18.01 4.64
C GLY A 63 -9.73 -17.69 5.20
N ILE A 64 -9.60 -17.48 6.51
CA ILE A 64 -8.34 -17.23 7.19
C ILE A 64 -8.14 -18.27 8.29
N ILE A 65 -7.02 -18.99 8.27
CA ILE A 65 -6.62 -19.91 9.34
C ILE A 65 -5.39 -19.37 10.03
N GLY A 66 -5.48 -19.18 11.34
CA GLY A 66 -4.36 -18.81 12.20
C GLY A 66 -3.69 -20.03 12.80
N VAL A 67 -2.35 -19.97 12.85
CA VAL A 67 -1.50 -20.94 13.52
C VAL A 67 -0.62 -20.18 14.49
N ARG A 68 -0.72 -20.51 15.77
CA ARG A 68 0.15 -20.00 16.83
C ARG A 68 1.00 -21.13 17.38
N THR A 69 2.31 -20.98 17.29
CA THR A 69 3.29 -21.93 17.83
C THR A 69 3.93 -21.31 19.05
N THR A 70 4.00 -22.04 20.17
CA THR A 70 4.52 -21.53 21.44
C THR A 70 5.46 -22.54 22.09
N HIS A 71 6.62 -22.07 22.53
CA HIS A 71 7.55 -22.82 23.38
C HIS A 71 7.26 -22.56 24.86
N HIS A 72 7.72 -21.45 25.43
CA HIS A 72 7.41 -21.07 26.81
C HIS A 72 6.30 -20.02 26.90
N ALA A 73 5.09 -20.43 27.30
CA ALA A 73 3.93 -19.55 27.47
C ALA A 73 4.02 -18.58 28.68
N GLY A 74 5.12 -18.60 29.44
CA GLY A 74 5.31 -17.75 30.62
C GLY A 74 5.85 -16.35 30.33
N LYS A 75 6.22 -16.05 29.08
CA LYS A 75 6.63 -14.69 28.68
C LYS A 75 5.41 -13.76 28.72
N VAL A 76 5.55 -12.62 29.37
CA VAL A 76 4.52 -11.58 29.40
C VAL A 76 4.51 -10.85 28.07
N ASN A 77 3.33 -10.70 27.45
CA ASN A 77 3.16 -9.84 26.27
C ASN A 77 2.90 -8.40 26.75
N HIS A 78 3.83 -7.50 26.45
CA HIS A 78 3.71 -6.07 26.76
C HIS A 78 3.10 -5.26 25.62
N GLY A 79 2.76 -5.89 24.48
CA GLY A 79 2.27 -5.19 23.30
C GLY A 79 3.29 -4.20 22.72
N PRO A 80 2.89 -3.36 21.76
CA PRO A 80 1.57 -3.35 21.13
C PRO A 80 1.38 -4.60 20.25
N ASP A 81 0.12 -4.89 19.97
CA ASP A 81 -0.30 -5.94 19.02
C ASP A 81 -0.96 -5.28 17.81
N PHE A 82 -0.97 -5.97 16.66
CA PHE A 82 -1.78 -5.51 15.53
C PHE A 82 -3.26 -5.53 15.90
N GLU A 83 -3.97 -4.49 15.49
CA GLU A 83 -5.42 -4.43 15.65
C GLU A 83 -6.10 -5.03 14.42
N PHE A 84 -7.24 -5.68 14.64
CA PHE A 84 -8.03 -6.31 13.59
C PHE A 84 -9.47 -5.77 13.60
N PRO A 85 -9.73 -4.59 12.97
CA PRO A 85 -11.05 -3.99 12.95
C PRO A 85 -12.14 -4.88 12.34
N GLY A 86 -11.77 -5.80 11.44
CA GLY A 86 -12.71 -6.75 10.82
C GLY A 86 -12.80 -8.10 11.52
N LEU A 87 -12.24 -8.24 12.73
CA LEU A 87 -12.38 -9.46 13.52
C LEU A 87 -13.85 -9.63 13.97
N ASP A 88 -14.52 -10.66 13.46
CA ASP A 88 -15.85 -11.05 13.94
C ASP A 88 -15.71 -12.14 15.01
N THR A 89 -16.06 -11.82 16.25
CA THR A 89 -16.06 -12.77 17.38
C THR A 89 -17.43 -13.37 17.66
N THR A 90 -18.46 -12.96 16.91
CA THR A 90 -19.85 -13.35 17.16
C THR A 90 -20.24 -14.68 16.51
N THR A 91 -19.54 -15.08 15.45
CA THR A 91 -19.77 -16.34 14.76
C THR A 91 -18.48 -17.13 14.58
N ALA A 92 -18.53 -18.44 14.81
CA ALA A 92 -17.39 -19.32 14.54
C ALA A 92 -17.10 -19.33 13.04
N ALA A 93 -15.97 -18.76 12.64
CA ALA A 93 -15.54 -18.69 11.24
C ALA A 93 -15.08 -20.04 10.66
N ALA A 94 -14.87 -21.03 11.53
CA ALA A 94 -14.39 -22.34 11.15
C ALA A 94 -15.12 -23.49 11.83
N ARG A 95 -14.90 -24.69 11.30
CA ARG A 95 -15.39 -25.95 11.86
C ARG A 95 -14.31 -26.99 11.83
N THR A 96 -14.25 -27.80 12.86
CA THR A 96 -13.38 -28.97 12.89
C THR A 96 -14.08 -30.23 12.42
N ARG A 97 -13.32 -31.13 11.82
CA ARG A 97 -13.76 -32.47 11.46
C ARG A 97 -12.65 -33.46 11.75
N ARG A 98 -13.01 -34.61 12.33
CA ARG A 98 -12.09 -35.75 12.45
C ARG A 98 -12.53 -36.88 11.52
N ASP A 99 -11.56 -37.46 10.81
CA ASP A 99 -11.75 -38.59 9.91
C ASP A 99 -10.58 -39.56 10.07
N GLY A 100 -10.79 -40.62 10.87
CA GLY A 100 -9.70 -41.50 11.30
C GLY A 100 -8.60 -40.72 12.03
N ALA A 101 -7.37 -40.80 11.50
CA ALA A 101 -6.20 -40.10 12.02
C ALA A 101 -6.13 -38.63 11.59
N ALA A 102 -6.92 -38.20 10.60
CA ALA A 102 -6.90 -36.85 10.09
C ALA A 102 -7.81 -35.93 10.92
N THR A 103 -7.29 -34.76 11.30
CA THR A 103 -8.05 -33.66 11.87
C THR A 103 -7.96 -32.47 10.93
N GLU A 104 -9.12 -31.92 10.59
CA GLU A 104 -9.27 -30.79 9.68
C GLU A 104 -9.89 -29.61 10.42
N LEU A 105 -9.40 -28.41 10.13
CA LEU A 105 -10.03 -27.13 10.46
C LEU A 105 -10.34 -26.43 9.14
N THR A 106 -11.62 -26.20 8.87
CA THR A 106 -12.09 -25.56 7.63
C THR A 106 -12.70 -24.21 7.95
N SER A 107 -12.17 -23.15 7.34
CA SER A 107 -12.70 -21.79 7.35
C SER A 107 -12.94 -21.35 5.90
N GLY A 108 -14.20 -21.20 5.50
CA GLY A 108 -14.52 -20.83 4.12
C GLY A 108 -13.89 -21.76 3.08
N PRO A 109 -13.15 -21.25 2.07
CA PRO A 109 -12.47 -22.05 1.07
C PRO A 109 -11.12 -22.64 1.54
N LEU A 110 -10.73 -22.44 2.80
CA LEU A 110 -9.43 -22.86 3.33
C LEU A 110 -9.60 -24.03 4.30
N THR A 111 -8.81 -25.08 4.13
CA THR A 111 -8.74 -26.19 5.09
C THR A 111 -7.30 -26.43 5.52
N LEU A 112 -7.07 -26.44 6.82
CA LEU A 112 -5.86 -26.97 7.44
C LEU A 112 -6.11 -28.44 7.82
N ARG A 113 -5.22 -29.33 7.41
CA ARG A 113 -5.26 -30.76 7.77
C ARG A 113 -3.98 -31.17 8.49
N MET A 114 -4.14 -31.95 9.57
CA MET A 114 -3.07 -32.62 10.31
C MET A 114 -3.40 -34.11 10.50
N ASN A 115 -2.37 -34.96 10.50
CA ASN A 115 -2.52 -36.40 10.76
C ASN A 115 -1.93 -36.73 12.15
N GLY A 116 -2.76 -37.19 13.08
CA GLY A 116 -2.39 -37.48 14.47
C GLY A 116 -1.39 -38.63 14.65
N ASP A 117 -1.45 -39.64 13.78
CA ASP A 117 -0.67 -40.89 13.91
C ASP A 117 0.61 -40.90 13.04
N GLY A 118 0.94 -39.77 12.40
CA GLY A 118 2.04 -39.65 11.44
C GLY A 118 3.15 -38.71 11.91
N PRO A 119 4.20 -38.51 11.07
CA PRO A 119 5.18 -37.45 11.32
C PRO A 119 4.50 -36.09 11.32
N TRP A 120 5.08 -35.13 12.04
CA TRP A 120 4.62 -33.75 12.08
C TRP A 120 4.48 -33.17 10.67
N ALA A 121 3.27 -32.76 10.32
CA ALA A 121 2.97 -32.02 9.11
C ALA A 121 1.64 -31.26 9.25
N MET A 122 1.59 -30.07 8.64
CA MET A 122 0.35 -29.31 8.40
C MET A 122 0.19 -29.11 6.90
N THR A 123 -0.98 -29.41 6.34
CA THR A 123 -1.28 -29.16 4.93
C THR A 123 -2.41 -28.17 4.79
N PHE A 124 -2.20 -27.11 4.00
CA PHE A 124 -3.24 -26.13 3.68
C PHE A 124 -3.81 -26.43 2.29
N LEU A 125 -5.13 -26.55 2.21
CA LEU A 125 -5.88 -26.98 1.04
C LEU A 125 -6.90 -25.90 0.66
N ASP A 126 -7.12 -25.72 -0.65
CA ASP A 126 -8.25 -24.93 -1.13
C ASP A 126 -9.57 -25.72 -1.09
N ALA A 127 -10.67 -25.07 -1.47
CA ALA A 127 -12.02 -25.65 -1.51
C ALA A 127 -12.15 -26.88 -2.43
N ARG A 128 -11.19 -27.11 -3.34
CA ARG A 128 -11.14 -28.28 -4.24
C ARG A 128 -10.24 -29.38 -3.69
N GLY A 129 -9.67 -29.21 -2.49
CA GLY A 129 -8.74 -30.15 -1.89
C GLY A 129 -7.33 -30.10 -2.50
N ARG A 130 -7.01 -29.09 -3.32
CA ARG A 130 -5.66 -28.92 -3.87
C ARG A 130 -4.76 -28.28 -2.82
N ARG A 131 -3.55 -28.80 -2.68
CA ARG A 131 -2.53 -28.24 -1.78
C ARG A 131 -2.08 -26.84 -2.23
N LEU A 132 -2.29 -25.87 -1.35
CA LEU A 132 -1.80 -24.50 -1.47
C LEU A 132 -0.34 -24.43 -1.03
N THR A 133 -0.08 -24.80 0.23
CA THR A 133 1.24 -24.91 0.86
C THR A 133 1.19 -25.94 2.01
N ALA A 134 2.34 -26.21 2.64
CA ALA A 134 2.46 -27.11 3.78
C ALA A 134 3.58 -26.69 4.72
N VAL A 135 3.47 -27.11 5.98
CA VAL A 135 4.57 -27.18 6.94
C VAL A 135 5.00 -28.64 7.01
N ASP A 136 6.22 -28.93 6.58
CA ASP A 136 6.80 -30.28 6.58
C ASP A 136 7.56 -30.58 7.89
N SER A 137 8.27 -31.72 7.98
CA SER A 137 8.89 -32.29 9.20
C SER A 137 9.99 -31.45 9.87
N LYS A 138 10.32 -30.27 9.33
CA LYS A 138 11.21 -29.25 9.94
C LYS A 138 10.62 -27.83 9.88
N GLY A 139 9.35 -27.70 9.49
CA GLY A 139 8.72 -26.41 9.24
C GLY A 139 8.13 -25.73 10.48
N THR A 140 8.14 -26.36 11.65
CA THR A 140 7.78 -25.72 12.93
C THR A 140 8.90 -25.99 13.92
N ALA A 141 9.54 -24.93 14.41
CA ALA A 141 10.69 -25.06 15.29
C ALA A 141 10.85 -23.86 16.21
N PHE A 142 11.72 -24.03 17.20
CA PHE A 142 12.42 -22.90 17.81
C PHE A 142 13.93 -23.15 17.75
N ALA A 143 14.72 -22.07 17.80
CA ALA A 143 16.16 -22.14 17.84
C ALA A 143 16.74 -21.16 18.88
N THR A 144 17.87 -21.55 19.47
CA THR A 144 18.69 -20.69 20.31
C THR A 144 20.00 -20.41 19.61
N THR A 145 20.39 -19.13 19.56
CA THR A 145 21.63 -18.64 18.95
C THR A 145 22.76 -18.54 19.98
N PRO A 146 24.02 -18.34 19.55
CA PRO A 146 25.18 -18.33 20.47
C PRO A 146 25.13 -17.26 21.57
N ASP A 147 24.48 -16.14 21.31
CA ASP A 147 24.23 -15.03 22.24
C ASP A 147 23.07 -15.31 23.22
N GLY A 148 22.36 -16.43 23.05
CA GLY A 148 21.24 -16.84 23.88
C GLY A 148 19.88 -16.36 23.41
N ALA A 149 19.78 -15.64 22.28
CA ALA A 149 18.50 -15.24 21.73
C ALA A 149 17.66 -16.46 21.32
N HIS A 150 16.35 -16.38 21.53
CA HIS A 150 15.41 -17.46 21.27
C HIS A 150 14.46 -17.06 20.14
N HIS A 151 14.48 -17.85 19.06
CA HIS A 151 13.65 -17.58 17.89
C HIS A 151 12.62 -18.68 17.68
N MET A 152 11.35 -18.29 17.50
CA MET A 152 10.34 -19.17 16.91
C MET A 152 10.46 -19.11 15.39
N ILE A 153 10.29 -20.26 14.72
CA ILE A 153 10.53 -20.42 13.28
C ILE A 153 9.36 -21.19 12.66
N ALA A 154 8.87 -20.69 11.53
CA ALA A 154 8.03 -21.45 10.62
C ALA A 154 8.62 -21.49 9.20
N GLN A 155 8.42 -22.61 8.50
CA GLN A 155 8.77 -22.76 7.08
C GLN A 155 7.56 -23.31 6.32
N LEU A 156 7.13 -22.57 5.31
CA LEU A 156 6.04 -22.95 4.40
C LEU A 156 6.60 -23.36 3.05
N ALA A 157 6.17 -24.51 2.54
CA ALA A 157 6.63 -25.06 1.28
C ALA A 157 6.23 -24.17 0.08
N LEU A 158 7.18 -23.97 -0.83
CA LEU A 158 6.97 -23.39 -2.15
C LEU A 158 6.92 -24.53 -3.19
N ASP A 159 5.94 -24.46 -4.10
CA ASP A 159 5.81 -25.39 -5.21
C ASP A 159 6.59 -24.90 -6.46
N VAL A 160 6.70 -25.75 -7.46
CA VAL A 160 7.37 -25.43 -8.72
C VAL A 160 6.71 -24.21 -9.39
N GLY A 161 7.51 -23.19 -9.69
CA GLY A 161 7.05 -21.97 -10.38
C GLY A 161 6.18 -21.05 -9.53
N GLU A 162 6.16 -21.25 -8.21
CA GLU A 162 5.51 -20.35 -7.26
C GLU A 162 6.35 -19.11 -6.99
N ASN A 163 5.73 -17.93 -7.13
CA ASN A 163 6.35 -16.64 -6.88
C ASN A 163 5.70 -15.96 -5.67
N VAL A 164 6.53 -15.25 -4.90
CA VAL A 164 6.15 -14.51 -3.69
C VAL A 164 6.28 -13.01 -3.91
N TYR A 165 5.31 -12.26 -3.40
CA TYR A 165 5.17 -10.80 -3.57
C TYR A 165 4.79 -10.11 -2.26
N GLY A 166 4.83 -8.77 -2.25
CA GLY A 166 4.42 -7.95 -1.10
C GLY A 166 5.60 -7.67 -0.16
N LEU A 167 5.38 -7.94 1.12
CA LEU A 167 6.26 -7.60 2.25
C LEU A 167 6.40 -6.08 2.50
N GLY A 168 5.45 -5.28 1.99
CA GLY A 168 5.45 -3.83 2.08
C GLY A 168 5.97 -3.13 0.83
N GLU A 169 6.29 -1.84 0.97
CA GLU A 169 6.90 -1.07 -0.12
C GLU A 169 8.37 -1.46 -0.24
N ARG A 170 8.72 -2.19 -1.31
CA ARG A 170 10.08 -2.71 -1.54
C ARG A 170 10.58 -2.25 -2.90
N PHE A 171 11.82 -1.76 -2.94
CA PHE A 171 12.45 -1.25 -4.16
C PHE A 171 13.35 -2.28 -4.86
N THR A 172 13.62 -3.40 -4.17
CA THR A 172 14.32 -4.59 -4.68
C THR A 172 13.58 -5.25 -5.84
N PRO A 173 14.12 -6.30 -6.49
CA PRO A 173 13.37 -7.04 -7.50
C PRO A 173 11.95 -7.41 -7.03
N TYR A 174 11.00 -7.31 -7.96
CA TYR A 174 9.57 -7.38 -7.67
C TYR A 174 9.15 -8.73 -7.07
N VAL A 175 9.63 -9.84 -7.64
CA VAL A 175 9.47 -11.18 -7.06
C VAL A 175 10.49 -11.41 -5.95
N LYS A 176 10.00 -11.85 -4.78
CA LYS A 176 10.79 -11.95 -3.55
C LYS A 176 11.58 -13.26 -3.43
N ASN A 177 11.31 -14.26 -4.27
CA ASN A 177 12.09 -15.50 -4.30
C ASN A 177 13.60 -15.20 -4.45
N GLY A 178 14.41 -15.80 -3.59
CA GLY A 178 15.85 -15.58 -3.47
C GLY A 178 16.25 -14.43 -2.52
N GLN A 179 15.31 -13.66 -1.98
CA GLN A 179 15.59 -12.52 -1.11
C GLN A 179 15.45 -12.87 0.39
N THR A 180 16.30 -12.27 1.20
CA THR A 180 16.10 -12.13 2.65
C THR A 180 15.42 -10.77 2.88
N VAL A 181 14.37 -10.71 3.69
CA VAL A 181 13.65 -9.46 4.00
C VAL A 181 13.43 -9.36 5.50
N ASP A 182 13.94 -8.31 6.11
CA ASP A 182 13.64 -7.96 7.49
C ASP A 182 12.49 -6.94 7.55
N ILE A 183 11.45 -7.25 8.30
CA ILE A 183 10.35 -6.33 8.60
C ILE A 183 10.79 -5.40 9.72
N TRP A 184 11.40 -4.29 9.32
CA TRP A 184 11.93 -3.27 10.22
C TRP A 184 11.93 -1.91 9.51
N GLN A 185 11.21 -0.92 10.04
CA GLN A 185 11.16 0.39 9.41
C GLN A 185 12.54 1.03 9.38
N ALA A 186 12.88 1.58 8.23
CA ALA A 186 14.12 2.29 8.06
C ALA A 186 13.94 3.43 7.09
N ASP A 187 14.59 4.54 7.43
CA ASP A 187 14.79 5.68 6.56
C ASP A 187 16.10 5.45 5.77
N GLY A 188 15.97 4.82 4.60
CA GLY A 188 17.07 4.29 3.79
C GLY A 188 17.05 4.70 2.32
N GLY A 189 16.26 5.71 1.95
CA GLY A 189 16.03 6.06 0.54
C GLY A 189 15.17 5.03 -0.19
N THR A 190 15.02 5.21 -1.51
CA THR A 190 14.36 4.20 -2.38
C THR A 190 15.31 3.24 -3.09
N SER A 191 16.62 3.31 -2.80
CA SER A 191 17.65 2.64 -3.61
C SER A 191 18.42 1.56 -2.84
N SER A 192 17.81 0.97 -1.80
CA SER A 192 18.40 -0.10 -0.99
C SER A 192 17.40 -1.23 -0.70
N GLU A 193 17.82 -2.24 0.05
CA GLU A 193 16.95 -3.32 0.56
C GLU A 193 16.04 -2.86 1.71
N GLN A 194 16.35 -1.71 2.31
CA GLN A 194 15.56 -1.11 3.37
C GLN A 194 14.24 -0.55 2.84
N ALA A 195 13.34 -0.23 3.76
CA ALA A 195 12.05 0.33 3.42
C ALA A 195 11.43 1.12 4.57
N TYR A 196 10.69 2.16 4.20
CA TYR A 196 9.90 2.97 5.14
C TYR A 196 8.63 2.28 5.61
N LYS A 197 8.11 1.33 4.81
CA LYS A 197 6.78 0.71 4.98
C LYS A 197 6.87 -0.81 4.96
N ASN A 198 7.16 -1.40 6.12
CA ASN A 198 7.31 -2.84 6.36
C ASN A 198 6.01 -3.49 6.79
N ILE A 199 5.56 -4.46 5.99
CA ILE A 199 4.34 -5.22 6.25
C ILE A 199 4.72 -6.70 6.31
N PRO A 200 4.48 -7.41 7.42
CA PRO A 200 4.76 -8.84 7.50
C PRO A 200 3.70 -9.68 6.77
N PHE A 201 3.31 -9.27 5.57
CA PHE A 201 2.34 -9.94 4.70
C PHE A 201 2.95 -10.22 3.33
N TYR A 202 2.83 -11.45 2.85
CA TYR A 202 3.17 -11.79 1.47
C TYR A 202 2.02 -12.48 0.75
N LEU A 203 2.03 -12.38 -0.58
CA LEU A 203 1.11 -13.05 -1.49
C LEU A 203 1.86 -14.09 -2.32
N SER A 204 1.24 -15.25 -2.54
CA SER A 204 1.74 -16.29 -3.43
C SER A 204 0.93 -16.35 -4.74
N SER A 205 1.64 -16.58 -5.86
CA SER A 205 1.01 -16.85 -7.16
C SER A 205 0.14 -18.10 -7.20
N ARG A 206 0.09 -18.90 -6.12
CA ARG A 206 -0.78 -20.09 -6.00
C ARG A 206 -2.17 -19.81 -5.45
N GLY A 207 -2.48 -18.56 -5.12
CA GLY A 207 -3.81 -18.17 -4.66
C GLY A 207 -3.98 -18.26 -3.14
N TYR A 208 -2.93 -17.92 -2.39
CA TYR A 208 -2.99 -17.70 -0.94
C TYR A 208 -2.00 -16.60 -0.52
N GLY A 209 -2.25 -15.97 0.62
CA GLY A 209 -1.34 -15.05 1.27
C GLY A 209 -0.98 -15.52 2.68
N VAL A 210 0.04 -14.93 3.27
CA VAL A 210 0.47 -15.20 4.64
C VAL A 210 0.77 -13.91 5.36
N PHE A 211 0.13 -13.70 6.51
CA PHE A 211 0.40 -12.58 7.41
C PHE A 211 1.03 -13.11 8.69
N VAL A 212 2.24 -12.66 9.03
CA VAL A 212 2.87 -12.97 10.32
C VAL A 212 2.43 -11.92 11.34
N ASN A 213 1.66 -12.34 12.34
CA ASN A 213 1.09 -11.45 13.36
C ASN A 213 2.12 -11.12 14.44
N HIS A 214 3.12 -10.32 14.07
CA HIS A 214 4.16 -9.84 14.98
C HIS A 214 4.57 -8.41 14.59
N PRO A 215 4.28 -7.39 15.42
CA PRO A 215 4.62 -6.00 15.13
C PRO A 215 6.11 -5.68 15.17
N GLY A 216 6.88 -6.39 15.99
CA GLY A 216 8.34 -6.21 16.02
C GLY A 216 9.05 -6.83 14.82
N LYS A 217 10.36 -6.99 14.92
CA LYS A 217 11.17 -7.55 13.82
C LYS A 217 10.74 -8.97 13.42
N VAL A 218 10.41 -9.14 12.13
CA VAL A 218 10.21 -10.45 11.50
C VAL A 218 11.24 -10.63 10.41
N SER A 219 11.99 -11.73 10.45
CA SER A 219 13.03 -12.00 9.46
C SER A 219 12.60 -13.10 8.51
N PHE A 220 12.40 -12.76 7.23
CA PHE A 220 11.99 -13.67 6.17
C PHE A 220 13.20 -14.15 5.36
N GLU A 221 13.22 -15.44 5.04
CA GLU A 221 14.08 -16.04 4.01
C GLU A 221 13.16 -16.64 2.94
N ILE A 222 12.99 -15.95 1.81
CA ILE A 222 12.05 -16.35 0.75
C ILE A 222 12.83 -17.18 -0.27
N GLY A 223 12.97 -18.48 -0.06
CA GLY A 223 13.81 -19.32 -0.91
C GLY A 223 15.30 -18.97 -0.88
N SER A 224 15.75 -18.20 0.13
CA SER A 224 17.13 -17.69 0.26
C SER A 224 18.01 -18.50 1.23
N GLU A 225 17.41 -19.39 2.00
CA GLU A 225 18.09 -20.39 2.84
C GLU A 225 17.73 -21.80 2.36
N SER A 226 16.45 -22.17 2.45
CA SER A 226 15.89 -23.36 1.82
C SER A 226 15.09 -22.94 0.59
N VAL A 227 15.60 -23.27 -0.60
CA VAL A 227 15.07 -22.76 -1.89
C VAL A 227 13.63 -23.17 -2.19
N GLY A 228 13.14 -24.23 -1.54
CA GLY A 228 11.77 -24.73 -1.69
C GLY A 228 10.82 -24.25 -0.59
N GLN A 229 11.16 -23.22 0.18
CA GLN A 229 10.37 -22.75 1.31
C GLN A 229 10.44 -21.23 1.49
N VAL A 230 9.37 -20.67 2.05
CA VAL A 230 9.40 -19.37 2.73
C VAL A 230 9.58 -19.64 4.21
N GLN A 231 10.71 -19.22 4.77
CA GLN A 231 10.94 -19.22 6.20
C GLN A 231 10.68 -17.84 6.78
N PHE A 232 10.11 -17.79 7.98
CA PHE A 232 10.07 -16.59 8.79
C PHE A 232 10.32 -16.92 10.25
N SER A 233 11.01 -16.01 10.93
CA SER A 233 11.35 -16.16 12.34
C SER A 233 11.22 -14.84 13.10
N VAL A 234 10.89 -14.97 14.38
CA VAL A 234 10.79 -13.86 15.35
C VAL A 234 11.57 -14.20 16.59
N GLU A 235 12.24 -13.22 17.21
CA GLU A 235 12.87 -13.39 18.51
C GLU A 235 11.82 -13.34 19.62
N ASP A 236 11.14 -14.46 19.84
CA ASP A 236 10.06 -14.56 20.81
C ASP A 236 9.89 -16.01 21.30
N GLN A 237 9.04 -16.22 22.30
CA GLN A 237 8.59 -17.53 22.76
C GLN A 237 7.36 -18.05 21.99
N SER A 238 6.72 -17.19 21.20
CA SER A 238 5.57 -17.52 20.37
C SER A 238 5.64 -16.89 18.98
N LEU A 239 5.20 -17.63 17.96
CA LEU A 239 5.03 -17.13 16.59
C LEU A 239 3.61 -17.42 16.15
N GLU A 240 2.92 -16.38 15.70
CA GLU A 240 1.58 -16.46 15.12
C GLU A 240 1.58 -16.00 13.67
N TYR A 241 0.93 -16.77 12.79
CA TYR A 241 0.75 -16.39 11.40
C TYR A 241 -0.60 -16.87 10.86
N TYR A 242 -1.12 -16.15 9.88
CA TYR A 242 -2.40 -16.40 9.24
C TYR A 242 -2.19 -16.79 7.79
N ILE A 243 -2.78 -17.91 7.36
CA ILE A 243 -2.93 -18.26 5.96
C ILE A 243 -4.24 -17.64 5.47
N VAL A 244 -4.18 -16.82 4.42
CA VAL A 244 -5.30 -16.09 3.84
C VAL A 244 -5.65 -16.70 2.49
N ALA A 245 -6.85 -17.25 2.31
CA ALA A 245 -7.22 -17.91 1.08
C ALA A 245 -7.64 -16.96 -0.04
N GLY A 246 -7.32 -17.38 -1.27
CA GLY A 246 -7.84 -16.81 -2.51
C GLY A 246 -9.20 -17.38 -2.93
N PRO A 247 -9.39 -17.79 -4.20
CA PRO A 247 -8.35 -18.33 -5.09
C PRO A 247 -7.60 -17.32 -5.95
N THR A 248 -8.09 -16.08 -6.07
CA THR A 248 -7.39 -15.04 -6.84
C THR A 248 -6.59 -14.10 -5.94
N PRO A 249 -5.55 -13.41 -6.46
CA PRO A 249 -4.83 -12.38 -5.70
C PRO A 249 -5.74 -11.28 -5.14
N LYS A 250 -6.82 -10.91 -5.84
CA LYS A 250 -7.82 -9.94 -5.37
C LYS A 250 -8.59 -10.45 -4.15
N ASP A 251 -8.99 -11.72 -4.15
CA ASP A 251 -9.69 -12.32 -3.01
C ASP A 251 -8.81 -12.34 -1.75
N ILE A 252 -7.50 -12.59 -1.92
CA ILE A 252 -6.54 -12.58 -0.82
C ILE A 252 -6.45 -11.17 -0.22
N LEU A 253 -6.24 -10.13 -1.05
CA LEU A 253 -6.19 -8.74 -0.58
C LEU A 253 -7.51 -8.31 0.05
N ALA A 254 -8.64 -8.75 -0.51
CA ALA A 254 -9.96 -8.45 0.01
C ALA A 254 -10.21 -9.07 1.38
N ARG A 255 -9.73 -10.29 1.65
CA ARG A 255 -9.77 -10.88 3.00
C ARG A 255 -8.76 -10.25 3.95
N TYR A 256 -7.54 -10.04 3.49
CA TYR A 256 -6.47 -9.44 4.30
C TYR A 256 -6.88 -8.06 4.82
N THR A 257 -7.32 -7.16 3.94
CA THR A 257 -7.73 -5.80 4.32
C THR A 257 -9.12 -5.77 4.99
N ALA A 258 -9.97 -6.78 4.81
CA ALA A 258 -11.16 -6.90 5.66
C ALA A 258 -10.73 -7.07 7.13
N LEU A 259 -9.78 -7.97 7.38
CA LEU A 259 -9.29 -8.25 8.73
C LEU A 259 -8.47 -7.08 9.31
N THR A 260 -7.48 -6.58 8.56
CA THR A 260 -6.48 -5.61 9.06
C THR A 260 -6.88 -4.15 8.87
N GLY A 261 -7.99 -3.86 8.19
CA GLY A 261 -8.49 -2.51 7.96
C GLY A 261 -8.57 -2.15 6.47
N ARG A 262 -9.73 -1.63 6.06
CA ARG A 262 -9.95 -1.15 4.68
C ARG A 262 -9.27 0.20 4.47
N PRO A 263 -8.70 0.47 3.29
CA PRO A 263 -8.25 1.83 2.96
C PRO A 263 -9.41 2.82 3.06
N ALA A 264 -9.25 3.96 3.74
CA ALA A 264 -10.24 5.03 3.68
C ALA A 264 -10.35 5.57 2.24
N LEU A 265 -11.49 6.13 1.86
CA LEU A 265 -11.65 6.80 0.57
C LEU A 265 -11.12 8.25 0.68
N PRO A 266 -10.04 8.64 -0.03
CA PRO A 266 -9.58 10.01 -0.02
C PRO A 266 -10.58 10.95 -0.71
N PRO A 267 -10.66 12.23 -0.31
CA PRO A 267 -11.53 13.19 -0.97
C PRO A 267 -11.09 13.42 -2.41
N ALA A 268 -12.03 13.61 -3.34
CA ALA A 268 -11.73 13.71 -4.77
C ALA A 268 -10.70 14.79 -5.13
N TRP A 269 -10.64 15.90 -4.37
CA TRP A 269 -9.66 16.96 -4.59
C TRP A 269 -8.20 16.49 -4.43
N SER A 270 -7.96 15.43 -3.63
CA SER A 270 -6.62 14.90 -3.41
C SER A 270 -6.04 14.21 -4.64
N PHE A 271 -6.89 13.81 -5.60
CA PHE A 271 -6.47 13.17 -6.84
C PHE A 271 -5.91 14.14 -7.87
N GLY A 272 -6.06 15.45 -7.66
CA GLY A 272 -5.48 16.47 -8.53
C GLY A 272 -3.96 16.54 -8.46
N LEU A 273 -3.39 17.56 -9.11
CA LEU A 273 -1.95 17.80 -9.07
C LEU A 273 -1.55 18.53 -7.78
N TRP A 274 -0.51 18.02 -7.12
CA TRP A 274 0.12 18.63 -5.96
C TRP A 274 1.44 19.28 -6.37
N LEU A 275 1.67 20.51 -5.94
CA LEU A 275 2.96 21.20 -6.09
C LEU A 275 3.48 21.57 -4.71
N THR A 276 4.80 21.46 -4.53
CA THR A 276 5.45 21.78 -3.27
C THR A 276 6.40 22.96 -3.43
N THR A 277 6.80 23.53 -2.29
CA THR A 277 7.94 24.45 -2.20
C THR A 277 9.29 23.81 -2.56
N SER A 278 9.37 22.49 -2.76
CA SER A 278 10.60 21.69 -2.59
C SER A 278 11.15 21.76 -1.15
N PHE A 279 12.22 21.03 -0.86
CA PHE A 279 12.76 20.89 0.50
C PHE A 279 13.75 22.01 0.89
N CYS A 280 14.97 21.99 0.36
CA CYS A 280 16.07 22.90 0.73
C CYS A 280 16.14 24.18 -0.12
N THR A 281 15.12 24.45 -0.90
CA THR A 281 14.96 25.69 -1.67
C THR A 281 14.57 26.86 -0.76
N SER A 282 14.82 28.09 -1.21
CA SER A 282 14.37 29.28 -0.49
C SER A 282 12.98 29.69 -0.97
N TYR A 283 11.97 29.68 -0.10
CA TYR A 283 10.61 30.04 -0.46
C TYR A 283 9.96 30.94 0.59
N ASP A 284 9.16 31.87 0.09
CA ASP A 284 8.35 32.83 0.81
C ASP A 284 7.00 32.98 0.08
N GLU A 285 6.14 33.89 0.53
CA GLU A 285 4.85 34.12 -0.11
C GLU A 285 4.96 34.54 -1.58
N GLU A 286 5.95 35.36 -1.95
CA GLU A 286 6.16 35.80 -3.33
C GLU A 286 6.51 34.62 -4.23
N THR A 287 7.45 33.77 -3.76
CA THR A 287 7.87 32.55 -4.46
C THR A 287 6.70 31.62 -4.67
N VAL A 288 5.92 31.35 -3.61
CA VAL A 288 4.73 30.48 -3.67
C VAL A 288 3.70 31.05 -4.65
N THR A 289 3.40 32.35 -4.55
CA THR A 289 2.45 33.01 -5.44
C THR A 289 2.90 32.94 -6.90
N SER A 290 4.20 33.14 -7.17
CA SER A 290 4.75 33.04 -8.53
C SER A 290 4.58 31.66 -9.16
N PHE A 291 4.66 30.60 -8.36
CA PHE A 291 4.44 29.23 -8.85
C PHE A 291 2.97 28.96 -9.13
N VAL A 292 2.08 29.39 -8.24
CA VAL A 292 0.64 29.23 -8.41
C VAL A 292 0.16 30.00 -9.64
N ASP A 293 0.52 31.28 -9.76
CA ASP A 293 0.17 32.10 -10.90
C ASP A 293 0.84 31.56 -12.18
N GLY A 294 2.09 31.11 -12.10
CA GLY A 294 2.80 30.50 -13.23
C GLY A 294 2.17 29.21 -13.76
N MET A 295 1.55 28.38 -12.90
CA MET A 295 0.76 27.21 -13.31
C MET A 295 -0.52 27.65 -14.02
N ALA A 296 -1.23 28.65 -13.47
CA ALA A 296 -2.45 29.19 -14.05
C ALA A 296 -2.22 29.86 -15.42
N GLU A 297 -1.17 30.68 -15.55
CA GLU A 297 -0.76 31.32 -16.81
C GLU A 297 -0.45 30.32 -17.93
N ARG A 298 -0.13 29.08 -17.57
CA ARG A 298 0.21 28.00 -18.48
C ARG A 298 -0.91 26.98 -18.64
N ASP A 299 -2.10 27.27 -18.12
CA ASP A 299 -3.28 26.40 -18.16
C ASP A 299 -3.01 25.00 -17.57
N ILE A 300 -2.21 24.90 -16.52
CA ILE A 300 -1.99 23.65 -15.79
C ILE A 300 -2.81 23.70 -14.49
N PRO A 301 -3.91 22.93 -14.41
CA PRO A 301 -4.68 22.86 -13.17
C PRO A 301 -3.83 22.42 -11.98
N LEU A 302 -3.96 23.14 -10.88
CA LEU A 302 -3.31 22.83 -9.61
C LEU A 302 -4.39 22.70 -8.53
N SER A 303 -4.36 21.61 -7.76
CA SER A 303 -5.38 21.35 -6.74
C SER A 303 -4.83 21.56 -5.32
N VAL A 304 -3.57 21.20 -5.09
CA VAL A 304 -2.97 21.26 -3.75
C VAL A 304 -1.61 21.94 -3.82
N PHE A 305 -1.38 22.88 -2.90
CA PHE A 305 -0.06 23.43 -2.65
C PHE A 305 0.46 22.95 -1.29
N HIS A 306 1.72 22.54 -1.23
CA HIS A 306 2.34 21.98 -0.04
C HIS A 306 3.56 22.80 0.42
N PHE A 307 3.57 23.14 1.71
CA PHE A 307 4.69 23.78 2.39
C PHE A 307 5.56 22.72 3.08
N ASP A 308 6.82 22.61 2.67
CA ASP A 308 7.78 21.66 3.25
C ASP A 308 8.54 22.25 4.46
N CYS A 309 9.53 21.56 5.02
CA CYS A 309 10.09 21.78 6.36
C CYS A 309 10.34 23.24 6.83
N PHE A 310 10.94 24.08 5.97
CA PHE A 310 11.30 25.48 6.26
C PHE A 310 10.10 26.46 6.36
N TRP A 311 8.85 25.98 6.32
CA TRP A 311 7.74 26.77 6.85
C TRP A 311 7.92 27.07 8.35
N MET A 312 8.63 26.20 9.06
CA MET A 312 9.14 26.41 10.42
C MET A 312 10.61 26.83 10.40
N ARG A 313 11.02 27.54 11.44
CA ARG A 313 12.40 28.00 11.61
C ARG A 313 13.40 26.85 11.72
N GLU A 314 14.59 27.04 11.14
CA GLU A 314 15.68 26.08 11.21
C GLU A 314 16.01 25.64 12.65
N TYR A 315 16.38 24.36 12.77
CA TYR A 315 16.66 23.65 14.02
C TYR A 315 15.49 23.58 15.02
N GLN A 316 14.27 24.01 14.68
CA GLN A 316 13.09 23.92 15.56
C GLN A 316 12.09 22.83 15.16
N TRP A 317 12.29 22.14 14.05
CA TRP A 317 11.28 21.20 13.53
C TRP A 317 11.00 19.99 14.45
N SER A 318 9.77 19.55 14.67
CA SER A 318 8.50 20.21 14.32
C SER A 318 7.96 20.99 15.52
N ASP A 319 7.97 22.33 15.49
CA ASP A 319 7.42 23.17 16.57
C ASP A 319 6.05 23.79 16.24
N PHE A 320 5.58 23.54 15.01
CA PHE A 320 4.31 24.01 14.47
C PHE A 320 4.15 25.53 14.39
N GLN A 321 5.24 26.28 14.48
CA GLN A 321 5.25 27.73 14.38
C GLN A 321 5.81 28.17 13.03
N TRP A 322 5.05 29.00 12.32
CA TRP A 322 5.52 29.66 11.12
C TRP A 322 6.76 30.49 11.41
N ASP A 323 7.79 30.41 10.56
CA ASP A 323 8.94 31.31 10.69
C ASP A 323 8.49 32.75 10.39
N PRO A 324 8.46 33.66 11.38
CA PRO A 324 7.95 35.02 11.18
C PRO A 324 8.84 35.88 10.27
N ASP A 325 10.10 35.49 10.07
CA ASP A 325 11.02 36.20 9.17
C ASP A 325 10.71 35.88 7.69
N VAL A 326 10.07 34.73 7.43
CA VAL A 326 9.71 34.25 6.09
C VAL A 326 8.21 34.44 5.81
N PHE A 327 7.36 34.17 6.80
CA PHE A 327 5.91 34.19 6.72
C PHE A 327 5.30 35.13 7.78
N PRO A 328 5.31 36.45 7.55
CA PRO A 328 4.80 37.43 8.52
C PRO A 328 3.26 37.47 8.62
N ASP A 329 2.54 36.99 7.60
CA ASP A 329 1.07 36.90 7.56
C ASP A 329 0.60 35.52 7.03
N PRO A 330 0.79 34.42 7.79
CA PRO A 330 0.44 33.09 7.30
C PRO A 330 -1.05 32.95 6.99
N ALA A 331 -1.93 33.42 7.89
CA ALA A 331 -3.38 33.30 7.72
C ALA A 331 -3.87 34.04 6.46
N GLY A 332 -3.37 35.26 6.21
CA GLY A 332 -3.71 35.98 4.99
C GLY A 332 -3.14 35.30 3.74
N MET A 333 -1.91 34.78 3.78
CA MET A 333 -1.32 34.03 2.66
C MET A 333 -2.18 32.80 2.31
N LEU A 334 -2.53 32.00 3.32
CA LEU A 334 -3.38 30.83 3.12
C LEU A 334 -4.76 31.20 2.57
N ALA A 335 -5.38 32.28 3.06
CA ALA A 335 -6.65 32.77 2.53
C ALA A 335 -6.53 33.14 1.04
N ARG A 336 -5.48 33.88 0.64
CA ARG A 336 -5.20 34.25 -0.76
C ARG A 336 -4.97 33.04 -1.67
N LEU A 337 -4.36 31.98 -1.16
CA LEU A 337 -4.19 30.71 -1.90
C LEU A 337 -5.52 29.95 -2.03
N LYS A 338 -6.33 29.90 -0.97
CA LYS A 338 -7.65 29.26 -1.00
C LYS A 338 -8.65 30.00 -1.89
N GLU A 339 -8.55 31.32 -2.01
CA GLU A 339 -9.33 32.12 -2.98
C GLU A 339 -9.06 31.70 -4.44
N ARG A 340 -7.89 31.13 -4.73
CA ARG A 340 -7.53 30.53 -6.02
C ARG A 340 -8.01 29.08 -6.16
N GLY A 341 -8.78 28.58 -5.20
CA GLY A 341 -9.34 27.22 -5.19
C GLY A 341 -8.38 26.13 -4.71
N LEU A 342 -7.23 26.49 -4.15
CA LEU A 342 -6.23 25.53 -3.68
C LEU A 342 -6.58 24.94 -2.32
N ARG A 343 -6.24 23.66 -2.15
CA ARG A 343 -6.08 23.02 -0.85
C ARG A 343 -4.65 23.18 -0.37
N ILE A 344 -4.48 23.26 0.94
CA ILE A 344 -3.18 23.49 1.57
C ILE A 344 -2.75 22.25 2.33
N SER A 345 -1.53 21.79 2.04
CA SER A 345 -0.85 20.75 2.79
C SER A 345 0.37 21.31 3.51
N MET A 346 0.68 20.79 4.70
CA MET A 346 1.89 21.17 5.42
C MET A 346 2.70 19.93 5.83
N TRP A 347 4.01 20.08 5.82
CA TRP A 347 4.93 19.09 6.36
C TRP A 347 4.86 19.06 7.89
N ILE A 348 4.78 17.87 8.45
CA ILE A 348 4.93 17.61 9.87
C ILE A 348 5.75 16.33 10.06
N ASN A 349 6.37 16.17 11.22
CA ASN A 349 6.95 14.90 11.63
C ASN A 349 6.77 14.68 13.14
N PRO A 350 7.05 13.47 13.65
CA PRO A 350 6.79 13.13 15.04
C PRO A 350 7.99 13.40 15.97
N TYR A 351 8.94 14.23 15.54
CA TYR A 351 10.15 14.58 16.28
C TYR A 351 10.11 16.05 16.71
N ILE A 352 10.68 16.36 17.87
CA ILE A 352 10.76 17.73 18.42
C ILE A 352 12.23 18.09 18.62
N ALA A 353 12.75 19.04 17.85
CA ALA A 353 14.11 19.54 17.98
C ALA A 353 14.33 20.30 19.30
N GLN A 354 15.54 20.23 19.87
CA GLN A 354 15.82 20.82 21.19
C GLN A 354 15.68 22.35 21.25
N LYS A 355 15.94 23.06 20.14
CA LYS A 355 15.80 24.52 20.08
C LYS A 355 14.33 24.95 20.15
N SER A 356 13.40 24.06 19.81
CA SER A 356 11.96 24.35 19.88
C SER A 356 11.51 24.66 21.31
N PRO A 357 10.64 25.65 21.53
CA PRO A 357 9.96 25.84 22.80
C PRO A 357 9.19 24.58 23.26
N LEU A 358 8.65 23.80 22.30
CA LEU A 358 7.92 22.57 22.56
C LEU A 358 8.79 21.47 23.17
N PHE A 359 10.11 21.53 23.01
CA PHE A 359 11.00 20.59 23.69
C PHE A 359 10.93 20.77 25.21
N ALA A 360 11.02 22.01 25.69
CA ALA A 360 10.97 22.30 27.12
C ALA A 360 9.59 21.95 27.71
N GLU A 361 8.52 22.26 26.98
CA GLU A 361 7.16 21.91 27.38
C GLU A 361 6.92 20.40 27.42
N GLY A 362 7.34 19.67 26.38
CA GLY A 362 7.22 18.22 26.32
C GLY A 362 8.08 17.52 27.38
N ALA A 363 9.25 18.08 27.71
CA ALA A 363 10.10 17.62 28.79
C ALA A 363 9.42 17.76 30.16
N GLU A 364 8.86 18.94 30.45
CA GLU A 364 8.17 19.26 31.71
C GLU A 364 6.97 18.34 31.94
N HIS A 365 6.15 18.12 30.90
CA HIS A 365 4.91 17.34 31.02
C HIS A 365 5.08 15.84 30.77
N GLY A 366 6.27 15.38 30.37
CA GLY A 366 6.54 13.97 30.09
C GLY A 366 5.87 13.46 28.80
N TYR A 367 5.84 14.30 27.77
CA TYR A 367 5.32 13.96 26.44
C TYR A 367 6.38 13.40 25.49
N LEU A 368 7.65 13.44 25.87
CA LEU A 368 8.78 12.94 25.09
C LEU A 368 9.25 11.57 25.61
N VAL A 369 9.63 10.69 24.68
CA VAL A 369 10.11 9.34 24.97
C VAL A 369 11.36 9.37 25.85
N ARG A 370 11.44 8.45 26.81
CA ARG A 370 12.52 8.41 27.81
C ARG A 370 13.35 7.15 27.70
N ARG A 371 14.62 7.26 28.12
CA ARG A 371 15.51 6.12 28.39
C ARG A 371 15.09 5.42 29.69
N PRO A 372 15.52 4.17 29.93
CA PRO A 372 15.25 3.47 31.19
C PRO A 372 15.71 4.22 32.46
N GLY A 373 16.73 5.08 32.35
CA GLY A 373 17.20 5.94 33.46
C GLY A 373 16.30 7.14 33.79
N GLY A 374 15.29 7.43 32.96
CA GLY A 374 14.38 8.56 33.10
C GLY A 374 14.75 9.79 32.28
N ASP A 375 15.98 9.84 31.74
CA ASP A 375 16.40 10.90 30.82
C ASP A 375 15.60 10.85 29.50
N ILE A 376 15.40 12.00 28.86
CA ILE A 376 14.75 12.06 27.54
C ILE A 376 15.69 11.42 26.51
N TRP A 377 15.14 10.60 25.62
CA TRP A 377 15.91 10.07 24.50
C TRP A 377 16.18 11.19 23.49
N GLN A 378 17.45 11.37 23.13
CA GLN A 378 17.90 12.39 22.19
C GLN A 378 19.06 11.86 21.33
N TRP A 379 19.21 12.48 20.16
CA TRP A 379 20.38 12.40 19.27
C TRP A 379 20.43 13.60 18.32
N ASP A 380 21.39 13.61 17.40
CA ASP A 380 21.62 14.73 16.45
C ASP A 380 21.37 14.36 14.98
N LEU A 381 20.69 13.24 14.72
CA LEU A 381 20.25 12.91 13.37
C LEU A 381 18.98 13.71 13.05
N TRP A 382 18.86 14.20 11.81
CA TRP A 382 17.80 15.12 11.35
C TRP A 382 17.85 16.50 12.01
N GLN A 383 17.65 16.60 13.32
CA GLN A 383 17.66 17.87 14.05
C GLN A 383 18.55 17.79 15.31
N PRO A 384 19.25 18.89 15.69
CA PRO A 384 20.10 18.90 16.88
C PRO A 384 19.31 18.61 18.16
N GLY A 385 19.80 17.64 18.93
CA GLY A 385 19.18 17.21 20.19
C GLY A 385 17.71 16.80 20.06
N MET A 386 17.26 16.29 18.91
CA MET A 386 15.84 15.99 18.74
C MET A 386 15.38 14.86 19.66
N ALA A 387 14.16 15.00 20.17
CA ALA A 387 13.45 13.96 20.91
C ALA A 387 12.27 13.42 20.09
N LEU A 388 11.73 12.29 20.53
CA LEU A 388 10.57 11.62 19.94
C LEU A 388 9.32 11.88 20.79
N VAL A 389 8.19 12.19 20.16
CA VAL A 389 6.90 12.30 20.86
C VAL A 389 6.45 10.91 21.32
N ASP A 390 6.04 10.77 22.58
CA ASP A 390 5.51 9.50 23.09
C ASP A 390 4.01 9.38 22.80
N PHE A 391 3.65 8.89 21.62
CA PHE A 391 2.24 8.69 21.26
C PHE A 391 1.51 7.59 22.04
N THR A 392 2.22 6.81 22.88
CA THR A 392 1.56 5.91 23.84
C THR A 392 0.95 6.68 25.02
N ASN A 393 1.43 7.91 25.27
CA ASN A 393 0.84 8.85 26.20
C ASN A 393 -0.36 9.57 25.55
N PRO A 394 -1.61 9.35 26.03
CA PRO A 394 -2.78 10.05 25.49
C PRO A 394 -2.69 11.58 25.61
N ALA A 395 -2.02 12.11 26.65
CA ALA A 395 -1.85 13.55 26.82
C ALA A 395 -0.86 14.14 25.79
N ALA A 396 0.17 13.38 25.41
CA ALA A 396 1.08 13.79 24.34
C ALA A 396 0.39 13.80 22.97
N ARG A 397 -0.55 12.88 22.72
CA ARG A 397 -1.40 12.89 21.51
C ARG A 397 -2.30 14.12 21.46
N GLU A 398 -3.00 14.46 22.55
CA GLU A 398 -3.82 15.68 22.57
C GLU A 398 -2.95 16.93 22.43
N TRP A 399 -1.77 16.97 23.06
CA TRP A 399 -0.82 18.07 22.91
C TRP A 399 -0.39 18.27 21.46
N TYR A 400 0.09 17.21 20.80
CA TYR A 400 0.50 17.26 19.40
C TYR A 400 -0.65 17.66 18.47
N THR A 401 -1.85 17.11 18.69
CA THR A 401 -3.02 17.42 17.87
C THR A 401 -3.61 18.81 18.14
N ALA A 402 -3.41 19.37 19.34
CA ALA A 402 -3.77 20.76 19.64
C ALA A 402 -2.95 21.74 18.80
N GLU A 403 -1.64 21.50 18.63
CA GLU A 403 -0.79 22.30 17.73
C GLU A 403 -1.26 22.22 16.27
N LEU A 404 -1.58 21.01 15.80
CA LEU A 404 -2.12 20.83 14.45
C LEU A 404 -3.48 21.50 14.26
N ARG A 405 -4.34 21.52 15.29
CA ARG A 405 -5.65 22.19 15.23
C ARG A 405 -5.52 23.67 14.95
N VAL A 406 -4.49 24.34 15.49
CA VAL A 406 -4.20 25.74 15.18
C VAL A 406 -3.93 25.94 13.69
N LEU A 407 -3.17 25.04 13.06
CA LEU A 407 -2.91 25.09 11.61
C LEU A 407 -4.18 24.83 10.80
N LEU A 408 -5.03 23.90 11.24
CA LEU A 408 -6.34 23.67 10.62
C LEU A 408 -7.23 24.92 10.72
N ASP A 409 -7.29 25.59 11.87
CA ASP A 409 -8.06 26.82 12.05
C ASP A 409 -7.56 27.97 11.15
N GLN A 410 -6.28 27.98 10.81
CA GLN A 410 -5.69 28.93 9.84
C GLN A 410 -6.04 28.64 8.38
N GLY A 411 -6.55 27.44 8.09
CA GLY A 411 -7.02 27.06 6.75
C GLY A 411 -6.26 25.90 6.09
N VAL A 412 -5.37 25.21 6.80
CA VAL A 412 -4.66 24.01 6.29
C VAL A 412 -5.64 22.86 6.11
N ASP A 413 -5.61 22.17 4.97
CA ASP A 413 -6.58 21.10 4.68
C ASP A 413 -6.06 19.70 5.06
N CYS A 414 -4.75 19.45 4.98
CA CYS A 414 -4.15 18.14 5.23
C CYS A 414 -2.65 18.21 5.61
N PHE A 415 -2.05 17.06 5.95
CA PHE A 415 -0.66 16.98 6.38
C PHE A 415 0.14 15.89 5.64
N LYS A 416 1.40 16.19 5.33
CA LYS A 416 2.41 15.18 4.99
C LYS A 416 2.98 14.65 6.30
N THR A 417 2.58 13.45 6.70
CA THR A 417 3.11 12.76 7.88
C THR A 417 4.43 12.10 7.54
N ASP A 418 5.49 12.90 7.60
CA ASP A 418 6.84 12.47 7.25
C ASP A 418 7.52 11.75 8.42
N PHE A 419 8.57 10.99 8.11
CA PHE A 419 9.31 10.15 9.06
C PHE A 419 8.46 9.10 9.81
N GLY A 420 8.87 8.72 11.02
CA GLY A 420 8.27 7.67 11.84
C GLY A 420 8.99 6.32 11.78
N GLU A 421 10.10 6.21 11.05
CA GLU A 421 10.80 4.93 10.85
C GLU A 421 11.88 4.67 11.92
N ARG A 422 12.68 5.69 12.27
CA ARG A 422 13.88 5.52 13.10
C ARG A 422 13.55 5.59 14.61
N VAL A 423 12.65 4.71 15.04
CA VAL A 423 12.18 4.65 16.43
C VAL A 423 13.16 3.81 17.26
N PRO A 424 13.66 4.32 18.40
CA PRO A 424 14.65 3.61 19.22
C PRO A 424 14.03 2.44 19.99
N THR A 425 14.85 1.45 20.32
CA THR A 425 14.45 0.32 21.18
C THR A 425 15.08 0.36 22.58
N ASP A 426 16.06 1.25 22.82
CA ASP A 426 16.71 1.48 24.12
C ASP A 426 15.94 2.52 24.97
N VAL A 427 14.61 2.40 25.01
CA VAL A 427 13.66 3.36 25.61
C VAL A 427 12.59 2.67 26.45
N VAL A 428 11.82 3.47 27.18
CA VAL A 428 10.62 3.04 27.91
C VAL A 428 9.46 3.92 27.46
N TRP A 429 8.39 3.27 27.00
CA TRP A 429 7.15 3.92 26.58
C TRP A 429 6.27 4.21 27.79
N HIS A 430 5.47 5.28 27.73
CA HIS A 430 4.54 5.68 28.78
C HIS A 430 3.59 4.56 29.22
N ASP A 431 3.11 3.73 28.28
CA ASP A 431 2.22 2.59 28.58
C ASP A 431 2.96 1.29 28.97
N GLY A 432 4.29 1.28 28.94
CA GLY A 432 5.12 0.10 29.23
C GLY A 432 5.23 -0.91 28.09
N SER A 433 4.87 -0.52 26.86
CA SER A 433 5.00 -1.34 25.66
C SER A 433 6.42 -1.84 25.41
N ASP A 434 6.53 -2.99 24.72
CA ASP A 434 7.80 -3.55 24.25
C ASP A 434 8.40 -2.63 23.16
N PRO A 435 9.61 -2.08 23.36
CA PRO A 435 10.24 -1.19 22.38
C PRO A 435 10.51 -1.85 21.02
N GLU A 436 10.83 -3.14 20.98
CA GLU A 436 11.08 -3.87 19.73
C GLU A 436 9.80 -3.98 18.89
N ARG A 437 8.64 -4.11 19.55
CA ARG A 437 7.33 -4.13 18.89
C ARG A 437 6.89 -2.73 18.49
N MET A 438 7.14 -1.74 19.34
CA MET A 438 6.77 -0.36 19.07
C MET A 438 7.56 0.25 17.92
N HIS A 439 8.79 -0.20 17.62
CA HIS A 439 9.58 0.32 16.52
C HIS A 439 8.80 0.45 15.20
N ASN A 440 8.16 -0.63 14.74
CA ASN A 440 7.32 -0.58 13.54
C ASN A 440 5.93 0.00 13.83
N TYR A 441 5.35 -0.33 14.99
CA TYR A 441 3.97 0.04 15.33
C TYR A 441 3.80 1.54 15.60
N TYR A 442 4.88 2.27 15.90
CA TYR A 442 4.88 3.72 16.08
C TYR A 442 4.28 4.46 14.87
N ALA A 443 4.60 4.01 13.65
CA ALA A 443 4.04 4.58 12.43
C ALA A 443 2.50 4.46 12.40
N GLN A 444 1.93 3.39 12.97
CA GLN A 444 0.48 3.19 13.03
C GLN A 444 -0.18 4.20 13.97
N ILE A 445 0.35 4.38 15.19
CA ILE A 445 -0.21 5.30 16.18
C ILE A 445 -0.01 6.76 15.78
N TYR A 446 1.11 7.11 15.14
CA TYR A 446 1.38 8.45 14.63
C TYR A 446 0.39 8.83 13.52
N ASN A 447 0.31 8.03 12.45
CA ASN A 447 -0.58 8.34 11.32
C ASN A 447 -2.05 8.34 11.74
N ARG A 448 -2.46 7.40 12.61
CA ARG A 448 -3.82 7.38 13.17
C ARG A 448 -4.15 8.66 13.92
N THR A 449 -3.26 9.12 14.79
CA THR A 449 -3.46 10.34 15.59
C THR A 449 -3.73 11.56 14.70
N VAL A 450 -2.99 11.70 13.59
CA VAL A 450 -3.19 12.80 12.65
C VAL A 450 -4.45 12.60 11.79
N PHE A 451 -4.72 11.37 11.35
CA PHE A 451 -5.89 11.06 10.53
C PHE A 451 -7.21 11.28 11.29
N GLU A 452 -7.30 10.78 12.53
CA GLU A 452 -8.48 10.96 13.40
C GLU A 452 -8.72 12.44 13.73
N LEU A 453 -7.65 13.24 13.87
CA LEU A 453 -7.78 14.69 13.99
C LEU A 453 -8.42 15.29 12.74
N LEU A 454 -7.93 14.94 11.55
CA LEU A 454 -8.50 15.45 10.30
C LEU A 454 -9.97 15.05 10.14
N GLU A 455 -10.35 13.81 10.44
CA GLU A 455 -11.75 13.39 10.41
C GLU A 455 -12.61 14.17 11.40
N LYS A 456 -12.08 14.44 12.60
CA LYS A 456 -12.78 15.21 13.64
C LYS A 456 -13.01 16.67 13.24
N GLU A 457 -11.99 17.33 12.68
CA GLU A 457 -12.01 18.78 12.41
C GLU A 457 -12.51 19.13 11.00
N ARG A 458 -12.40 18.21 10.02
CA ARG A 458 -12.84 18.41 8.62
C ARG A 458 -14.08 17.61 8.25
N GLY A 459 -14.40 16.57 9.02
CA GLY A 459 -15.50 15.65 8.75
C GLY A 459 -15.04 14.36 8.07
N HIS A 460 -15.86 13.31 8.24
CA HIS A 460 -15.61 12.02 7.64
C HIS A 460 -15.57 12.12 6.11
N GLY A 461 -14.55 11.52 5.49
CA GLY A 461 -14.33 11.57 4.03
C GLY A 461 -13.44 12.73 3.54
N GLU A 462 -13.11 13.70 4.39
CA GLU A 462 -12.19 14.79 4.04
C GLU A 462 -10.75 14.55 4.50
N ALA A 463 -10.51 13.51 5.31
CA ALA A 463 -9.18 13.19 5.82
C ALA A 463 -8.29 12.57 4.73
N VAL A 464 -7.09 13.13 4.57
CA VAL A 464 -6.04 12.58 3.72
C VAL A 464 -4.67 12.97 4.27
N LEU A 465 -3.72 12.04 4.16
CA LEU A 465 -2.32 12.23 4.52
C LEU A 465 -1.42 12.14 3.28
N PHE A 466 -0.15 12.48 3.47
CA PHE A 466 0.96 12.07 2.61
C PHE A 466 2.02 11.36 3.46
N ALA A 467 1.77 10.10 3.80
CA ALA A 467 2.49 9.32 4.80
C ALA A 467 3.73 8.62 4.23
N ARG A 468 4.89 8.77 4.91
CA ARG A 468 6.14 8.10 4.53
C ARG A 468 6.30 6.72 5.17
N SER A 469 5.95 6.54 6.44
CA SER A 469 6.05 5.25 7.13
C SER A 469 4.68 4.60 7.37
N ALA A 470 4.63 3.27 7.37
CA ALA A 470 3.41 2.50 7.64
C ALA A 470 3.71 1.03 8.00
N THR A 471 2.94 0.45 8.91
CA THR A 471 2.91 -1.01 9.17
C THR A 471 1.52 -1.58 8.86
N ALA A 472 1.25 -2.85 9.20
CA ALA A 472 -0.06 -3.46 8.97
C ALA A 472 -1.17 -2.66 9.69
N GLY A 473 -2.24 -2.36 8.96
CA GLY A 473 -3.31 -1.44 9.40
C GLY A 473 -3.09 0.01 8.96
N GLY A 474 -1.86 0.38 8.56
CA GLY A 474 -1.54 1.73 8.08
C GLY A 474 -2.30 2.11 6.82
N GLN A 475 -2.72 1.13 6.02
CA GLN A 475 -3.51 1.37 4.81
C GLN A 475 -4.82 2.12 5.07
N GLN A 476 -5.34 2.11 6.31
CA GLN A 476 -6.54 2.84 6.71
C GLN A 476 -6.38 4.36 6.63
N PHE A 477 -5.14 4.87 6.63
CA PHE A 477 -4.82 6.30 6.69
C PHE A 477 -4.09 6.77 5.42
N PRO A 478 -4.74 6.68 4.23
CA PRO A 478 -4.12 7.12 2.98
C PRO A 478 -3.88 8.63 2.97
N VAL A 479 -2.95 9.13 2.16
CA VAL A 479 -2.23 8.45 1.07
C VAL A 479 -0.78 8.17 1.44
N HIS A 480 -0.20 7.12 0.89
CA HIS A 480 1.19 6.73 1.14
C HIS A 480 2.09 7.18 -0.02
N TRP A 481 3.25 7.77 0.28
CA TRP A 481 4.19 8.25 -0.74
C TRP A 481 5.50 7.47 -0.71
N GLY A 482 6.09 7.23 -1.90
CA GLY A 482 7.24 6.36 -2.15
C GLY A 482 8.56 6.65 -1.43
N GLY A 483 8.71 7.81 -0.80
CA GLY A 483 9.97 8.21 -0.17
C GLY A 483 10.95 8.90 -1.13
N ASP A 484 12.15 9.13 -0.63
CA ASP A 484 13.18 9.95 -1.30
C ASP A 484 13.90 9.17 -2.40
N CYS A 485 13.54 9.44 -3.65
CA CYS A 485 14.09 8.78 -4.83
C CYS A 485 15.04 9.70 -5.62
N PHE A 486 16.01 9.12 -6.32
CA PHE A 486 16.89 9.89 -7.22
C PHE A 486 16.16 10.35 -8.49
N ALA A 487 16.62 11.46 -9.05
CA ALA A 487 16.15 11.99 -10.33
C ALA A 487 16.74 11.23 -11.55
N SER A 488 16.40 9.94 -11.71
CA SER A 488 16.87 9.09 -12.82
C SER A 488 15.82 8.06 -13.28
N PHE A 489 15.97 7.51 -14.49
CA PHE A 489 15.10 6.43 -14.98
C PHE A 489 15.17 5.16 -14.12
N THR A 490 16.35 4.82 -13.60
CA THR A 490 16.51 3.65 -12.71
C THR A 490 15.71 3.83 -11.43
N ALA A 491 15.78 5.02 -10.83
CA ALA A 491 15.01 5.35 -9.63
C ALA A 491 13.50 5.48 -9.90
N MET A 492 13.11 5.92 -11.10
CA MET A 492 11.71 5.87 -11.53
C MET A 492 11.21 4.42 -11.60
N ALA A 493 12.02 3.49 -12.11
CA ALA A 493 11.67 2.07 -12.20
C ALA A 493 11.62 1.40 -10.81
N GLU A 494 12.56 1.69 -9.91
CA GLU A 494 12.51 1.15 -8.54
C GLU A 494 11.36 1.73 -7.72
N SER A 495 11.01 3.00 -7.93
CA SER A 495 9.81 3.62 -7.35
C SER A 495 8.54 2.88 -7.78
N LEU A 496 8.41 2.56 -9.07
CA LEU A 496 7.30 1.75 -9.55
C LEU A 496 7.26 0.38 -8.87
N ARG A 497 8.40 -0.32 -8.73
CA ARG A 497 8.45 -1.58 -7.96
C ARG A 497 7.97 -1.42 -6.51
N GLY A 498 8.33 -0.30 -5.88
CA GLY A 498 7.83 0.10 -4.55
C GLY A 498 6.30 0.17 -4.53
N GLY A 499 5.71 0.97 -5.42
CA GLY A 499 4.26 1.13 -5.54
C GLY A 499 3.52 -0.18 -5.82
N LEU A 500 4.05 -1.02 -6.71
CA LEU A 500 3.49 -2.36 -7.00
C LEU A 500 3.57 -3.30 -5.80
N SER A 501 4.69 -3.29 -5.06
CA SER A 501 4.89 -4.13 -3.87
C SER A 501 3.96 -3.69 -2.72
N LEU A 502 3.81 -2.38 -2.51
CA LEU A 502 2.92 -1.83 -1.49
C LEU A 502 1.45 -2.12 -1.82
N SER A 503 1.06 -2.05 -3.09
CA SER A 503 -0.28 -2.42 -3.58
C SER A 503 -0.62 -3.89 -3.27
N LEU A 504 0.34 -4.81 -3.41
CA LEU A 504 0.19 -6.22 -2.99
C LEU A 504 0.31 -6.44 -1.48
N SER A 505 0.46 -5.37 -0.71
CA SER A 505 0.53 -5.38 0.75
C SER A 505 -0.69 -4.72 1.40
N GLY A 506 -1.78 -4.51 0.64
CA GLY A 506 -3.08 -4.06 1.16
C GLY A 506 -3.36 -2.55 1.05
N PHE A 507 -2.47 -1.78 0.44
CA PHE A 507 -2.60 -0.32 0.35
C PHE A 507 -3.32 0.08 -0.94
N GLY A 508 -4.42 0.83 -0.81
CA GLY A 508 -5.25 1.22 -1.95
C GLY A 508 -4.69 2.36 -2.81
N PHE A 509 -3.91 3.25 -2.19
CA PHE A 509 -3.48 4.52 -2.76
C PHE A 509 -2.00 4.76 -2.54
N TRP A 510 -1.33 5.22 -3.59
CA TRP A 510 0.10 5.47 -3.61
C TRP A 510 0.46 6.69 -4.46
N SER A 511 1.47 7.43 -4.00
CA SER A 511 2.08 8.58 -4.68
C SER A 511 3.60 8.45 -4.73
N HIS A 512 4.22 9.27 -5.55
CA HIS A 512 5.67 9.39 -5.72
C HIS A 512 6.00 10.79 -6.26
N ASP A 513 7.26 11.19 -6.11
CA ASP A 513 7.70 12.52 -6.52
C ASP A 513 8.09 12.53 -7.99
N ILE A 514 7.29 13.25 -8.78
CA ILE A 514 7.49 13.39 -10.22
C ILE A 514 8.82 14.09 -10.50
N GLY A 515 9.70 13.41 -11.22
CA GLY A 515 11.05 13.87 -11.54
C GLY A 515 12.11 13.48 -10.50
N GLY A 516 11.72 12.76 -9.44
CA GLY A 516 12.60 12.38 -8.35
C GLY A 516 12.84 13.49 -7.34
N PHE A 517 13.22 13.10 -6.13
CA PHE A 517 13.52 13.99 -5.02
C PHE A 517 14.98 14.45 -5.04
N GLU A 518 15.92 13.51 -5.03
CA GLU A 518 17.36 13.80 -4.96
C GLU A 518 17.94 14.21 -6.31
N GLY A 519 18.62 15.36 -6.30
CA GLY A 519 19.20 15.99 -7.48
C GLY A 519 18.20 16.81 -8.31
N THR A 520 18.62 17.18 -9.51
CA THR A 520 17.78 17.86 -10.51
C THR A 520 17.64 16.94 -11.72
N PRO A 521 16.42 16.56 -12.14
CA PRO A 521 16.25 15.65 -13.25
C PRO A 521 16.70 16.28 -14.56
N ASP A 522 17.23 15.43 -15.45
CA ASP A 522 17.26 15.76 -16.86
C ASP A 522 15.81 16.01 -17.36
N PRO A 523 15.57 17.01 -18.23
CA PRO A 523 14.24 17.26 -18.77
C PRO A 523 13.53 16.03 -19.34
N ALA A 524 14.26 15.08 -19.94
CA ALA A 524 13.70 13.82 -20.42
C ALA A 524 13.13 12.98 -19.29
N VAL A 525 13.88 12.81 -18.20
CA VAL A 525 13.42 12.08 -17.00
C VAL A 525 12.19 12.75 -16.43
N PHE A 526 12.21 14.07 -16.27
CA PHE A 526 11.08 14.84 -15.74
C PHE A 526 9.80 14.65 -16.59
N LYS A 527 9.90 14.77 -17.91
CA LYS A 527 8.78 14.59 -18.85
C LYS A 527 8.20 13.17 -18.83
N ARG A 528 9.05 12.13 -18.81
CA ARG A 528 8.56 10.73 -18.70
C ARG A 528 7.88 10.47 -17.36
N TRP A 529 8.43 11.04 -16.29
CA TRP A 529 7.88 10.88 -14.95
C TRP A 529 6.56 11.63 -14.78
N LEU A 530 6.35 12.78 -15.45
CA LEU A 530 5.05 13.48 -15.45
C LEU A 530 3.91 12.55 -15.88
N ALA A 531 4.08 11.85 -17.00
CA ALA A 531 3.06 10.94 -17.50
C ALA A 531 2.81 9.76 -16.55
N PHE A 532 3.86 9.17 -15.98
CA PHE A 532 3.74 8.12 -14.96
C PHE A 532 3.02 8.62 -13.70
N GLY A 533 3.42 9.78 -13.16
CA GLY A 533 2.87 10.33 -11.93
C GLY A 533 1.41 10.74 -12.07
N LEU A 534 1.02 11.31 -13.21
CA LEU A 534 -0.37 11.69 -13.49
C LEU A 534 -1.26 10.49 -13.84
N LEU A 535 -0.68 9.34 -14.15
CA LEU A 535 -1.38 8.05 -14.28
C LEU A 535 -1.21 7.15 -13.02
N SER A 536 -0.80 7.74 -11.90
CA SER A 536 -0.85 7.11 -10.57
C SER A 536 -2.06 7.61 -9.78
N SER A 537 -2.38 7.01 -8.63
CA SER A 537 -3.54 7.46 -7.84
C SER A 537 -3.40 8.93 -7.41
N HIS A 538 -2.24 9.31 -6.88
CA HIS A 538 -1.95 10.64 -6.35
C HIS A 538 -0.63 11.15 -6.93
N SER A 539 -0.57 12.44 -7.27
CA SER A 539 0.46 13.00 -8.16
C SER A 539 1.08 14.25 -7.55
N ARG A 540 2.38 14.22 -7.24
CA ARG A 540 3.08 15.33 -6.58
C ARG A 540 4.37 15.72 -7.30
N LEU A 541 4.58 17.04 -7.43
CA LEU A 541 5.81 17.67 -7.90
C LEU A 541 6.62 18.16 -6.69
N HIS A 542 7.64 17.38 -6.30
CA HIS A 542 8.48 17.65 -5.14
C HIS A 542 9.95 17.32 -5.43
N GLY A 543 10.86 18.16 -4.95
CA GLY A 543 12.30 17.98 -5.13
C GLY A 543 13.06 18.42 -3.88
N ASN A 544 14.34 18.05 -3.81
CA ASN A 544 15.21 18.45 -2.71
C ASN A 544 15.69 19.90 -2.88
N VAL A 545 16.73 20.10 -3.71
CA VAL A 545 17.44 21.38 -3.87
C VAL A 545 16.96 22.22 -5.06
N SER A 546 15.96 21.74 -5.81
CA SER A 546 15.42 22.42 -6.98
C SER A 546 13.90 22.28 -7.06
N TYR A 547 13.25 23.31 -7.60
CA TYR A 547 11.80 23.30 -7.84
C TYR A 547 11.41 22.27 -8.89
N ARG A 548 10.16 21.81 -8.82
CA ARG A 548 9.55 20.88 -9.80
C ARG A 548 8.47 21.55 -10.65
N VAL A 549 8.56 22.87 -10.85
CA VAL A 549 7.70 23.58 -11.78
C VAL A 549 8.05 23.20 -13.24
N PRO A 550 7.08 22.89 -14.11
CA PRO A 550 7.39 22.33 -15.42
C PRO A 550 8.24 23.24 -16.33
N TRP A 551 8.07 24.56 -16.24
CA TRP A 551 8.84 25.51 -17.06
C TRP A 551 10.33 25.57 -16.71
N ALA A 552 10.75 25.02 -15.55
CA ALA A 552 12.17 24.83 -15.25
C ALA A 552 12.83 23.78 -16.16
N PHE A 553 12.04 22.95 -16.86
CA PHE A 553 12.47 21.86 -17.73
C PHE A 553 12.09 22.08 -19.20
N GLY A 554 11.66 23.29 -19.55
CA GLY A 554 11.34 23.73 -20.92
C GLY A 554 9.85 23.63 -21.29
N ASP A 555 9.48 24.27 -22.40
CA ASP A 555 8.08 24.41 -22.84
C ASP A 555 7.42 23.05 -23.11
N GLU A 556 8.16 22.07 -23.63
CA GLU A 556 7.63 20.71 -23.83
C GLU A 556 7.22 20.05 -22.50
N ALA A 557 7.91 20.34 -21.40
CA ALA A 557 7.52 19.82 -20.09
C ALA A 557 6.22 20.47 -19.57
N VAL A 558 6.01 21.76 -19.89
CA VAL A 558 4.73 22.46 -19.62
C VAL A 558 3.60 21.78 -20.40
N ASP A 559 3.81 21.47 -21.69
CA ASP A 559 2.80 20.80 -22.53
C ASP A 559 2.47 19.39 -22.02
N VAL A 560 3.48 18.62 -21.63
CA VAL A 560 3.30 17.28 -21.03
C VAL A 560 2.53 17.38 -19.72
N ALA A 561 2.92 18.29 -18.82
CA ALA A 561 2.23 18.49 -17.55
C ALA A 561 0.76 18.88 -17.75
N ARG A 562 0.49 19.82 -18.66
CA ARG A 562 -0.88 20.20 -19.04
C ARG A 562 -1.67 19.00 -19.55
N LYS A 563 -1.16 18.32 -20.58
CA LYS A 563 -1.84 17.22 -21.25
C LYS A 563 -2.26 16.12 -20.28
N PHE A 564 -1.34 15.66 -19.44
CA PHE A 564 -1.62 14.55 -18.53
C PHE A 564 -2.44 14.98 -17.30
N THR A 565 -2.38 16.25 -16.87
CA THR A 565 -3.25 16.77 -15.80
C THR A 565 -4.70 16.83 -16.27
N LEU A 566 -4.94 17.41 -17.45
CA LEU A 566 -6.27 17.45 -18.07
C LEU A 566 -6.80 16.03 -18.34
N LEU A 567 -5.94 15.12 -18.81
CA LEU A 567 -6.31 13.72 -19.01
C LEU A 567 -6.76 13.05 -17.70
N LYS A 568 -6.01 13.24 -16.61
CA LYS A 568 -6.36 12.68 -15.30
C LYS A 568 -7.71 13.18 -14.83
N HIS A 569 -7.99 14.49 -14.96
CA HIS A 569 -9.28 15.07 -14.60
C HIS A 569 -10.43 14.50 -15.42
N ARG A 570 -10.26 14.35 -16.75
CA ARG A 570 -11.27 13.68 -17.60
C ARG A 570 -11.51 12.23 -17.20
N LEU A 571 -10.50 11.55 -16.67
CA LEU A 571 -10.62 10.17 -16.19
C LEU A 571 -11.20 10.07 -14.77
N MET A 572 -11.41 11.17 -14.04
CA MET A 572 -11.86 11.12 -12.65
C MET A 572 -13.16 10.36 -12.38
N PRO A 573 -14.20 10.39 -13.25
CA PRO A 573 -15.38 9.55 -13.04
C PRO A 573 -15.04 8.05 -12.99
N TYR A 574 -14.05 7.62 -13.77
CA TYR A 574 -13.51 6.26 -13.75
C TYR A 574 -12.61 6.06 -12.53
N LEU A 575 -11.61 6.92 -12.34
CA LEU A 575 -10.61 6.78 -11.28
C LEU A 575 -11.23 6.80 -9.88
N TYR A 576 -12.23 7.64 -9.65
CA TYR A 576 -12.91 7.68 -8.36
C TYR A 576 -13.84 6.47 -8.13
N GLY A 577 -14.42 5.91 -9.19
CA GLY A 577 -15.09 4.60 -9.11
C GLY A 577 -14.13 3.48 -8.70
N VAL A 578 -12.90 3.49 -9.23
CA VAL A 578 -11.82 2.58 -8.82
C VAL A 578 -11.35 2.86 -7.38
N ALA A 579 -11.29 4.12 -6.95
CA ALA A 579 -10.98 4.49 -5.58
C ALA A 579 -12.04 3.98 -4.59
N ALA A 580 -13.33 4.10 -4.94
CA ALA A 580 -14.44 3.54 -4.16
C ALA A 580 -14.39 2.01 -4.10
N GLU A 581 -13.97 1.34 -5.19
CA GLU A 581 -13.67 -0.10 -5.17
C GLU A 581 -12.55 -0.42 -4.18
N ALA A 582 -11.45 0.34 -4.19
CA ALA A 582 -10.33 0.15 -3.26
C ALA A 582 -10.78 0.31 -1.80
N HIS A 583 -11.59 1.33 -1.51
CA HIS A 583 -12.16 1.52 -0.17
C HIS A 583 -13.04 0.34 0.28
N ARG A 584 -13.93 -0.13 -0.59
CA ARG A 584 -14.90 -1.20 -0.24
C ARG A 584 -14.27 -2.58 -0.17
N THR A 585 -13.29 -2.85 -1.02
CA THR A 585 -12.78 -4.22 -1.28
C THR A 585 -11.30 -4.41 -0.99
N GLY A 586 -10.55 -3.32 -0.75
CA GLY A 586 -9.09 -3.36 -0.58
C GLY A 586 -8.30 -3.66 -1.85
N ILE A 587 -8.94 -3.69 -3.03
CA ILE A 587 -8.24 -3.87 -4.31
C ILE A 587 -7.60 -2.53 -4.72
N PRO A 588 -6.27 -2.45 -4.90
CA PRO A 588 -5.58 -1.19 -5.16
C PRO A 588 -5.95 -0.56 -6.51
N MET A 589 -5.75 0.76 -6.62
CA MET A 589 -5.90 1.47 -7.89
C MET A 589 -4.78 1.12 -8.86
N MET A 590 -3.52 1.13 -8.40
CA MET A 590 -2.37 0.65 -9.17
C MET A 590 -2.24 -0.86 -8.95
N ARG A 591 -2.50 -1.64 -9.98
CA ARG A 591 -2.59 -3.10 -9.90
C ARG A 591 -1.43 -3.71 -10.68
N PRO A 592 -0.55 -4.49 -10.03
CA PRO A 592 0.41 -5.27 -10.77
C PRO A 592 -0.29 -6.26 -11.71
N MET A 593 0.33 -6.56 -12.85
CA MET A 593 -0.35 -7.31 -13.91
C MET A 593 -0.89 -8.67 -13.43
N LEU A 594 -0.19 -9.37 -12.54
CA LEU A 594 -0.66 -10.64 -11.97
C LEU A 594 -1.95 -10.54 -11.14
N LEU A 595 -2.24 -9.36 -10.57
CA LEU A 595 -3.45 -9.13 -9.79
C LEU A 595 -4.70 -9.15 -10.69
N GLU A 596 -4.55 -8.65 -11.91
CA GLU A 596 -5.63 -8.58 -12.91
C GLU A 596 -5.66 -9.84 -13.80
N PHE A 597 -4.50 -10.44 -14.10
CA PHE A 597 -4.36 -11.58 -15.01
C PHE A 597 -3.63 -12.78 -14.37
N PRO A 598 -4.10 -13.32 -13.22
CA PRO A 598 -3.37 -14.35 -12.47
C PRO A 598 -3.17 -15.68 -13.22
N ALA A 599 -4.00 -15.95 -14.23
CA ALA A 599 -3.90 -17.13 -15.08
C ALA A 599 -2.78 -17.04 -16.13
N ASP A 600 -2.33 -15.83 -16.46
CA ASP A 600 -1.29 -15.59 -17.45
C ASP A 600 0.10 -15.61 -16.78
N PRO A 601 0.94 -16.63 -17.05
CA PRO A 601 2.24 -16.76 -16.41
C PRO A 601 3.21 -15.63 -16.77
N THR A 602 3.05 -14.96 -17.91
CA THR A 602 3.90 -13.83 -18.33
C THR A 602 3.78 -12.67 -17.33
N THR A 603 2.60 -12.50 -16.75
CA THR A 603 2.30 -11.35 -15.87
C THR A 603 2.92 -11.44 -14.48
N ARG A 604 3.43 -12.62 -14.10
CA ARG A 604 3.99 -12.89 -12.77
C ARG A 604 5.25 -12.09 -12.46
N MET A 605 6.00 -11.67 -13.47
CA MET A 605 7.30 -11.00 -13.31
C MET A 605 7.28 -9.54 -13.78
N LEU A 606 6.15 -9.05 -14.31
CA LEU A 606 6.07 -7.71 -14.89
C LEU A 606 6.09 -6.64 -13.81
N ASP A 607 7.09 -5.78 -13.86
CA ASP A 607 7.35 -4.72 -12.88
C ASP A 607 7.58 -3.33 -13.51
N ARG A 608 7.50 -3.23 -14.85
CA ARG A 608 7.65 -1.99 -15.63
C ARG A 608 6.33 -1.50 -16.25
N GLN A 609 5.22 -2.10 -15.86
CA GLN A 609 3.87 -1.76 -16.30
C GLN A 609 2.85 -2.19 -15.26
N TYR A 610 1.65 -1.64 -15.33
CA TYR A 610 0.58 -1.92 -14.38
C TYR A 610 -0.79 -1.69 -15.01
N MET A 611 -1.83 -2.17 -14.34
CA MET A 611 -3.21 -1.78 -14.61
C MET A 611 -3.59 -0.63 -13.66
N LEU A 612 -4.15 0.46 -14.19
CA LEU A 612 -4.78 1.53 -13.42
C LEU A 612 -6.28 1.29 -13.37
N GLY A 613 -6.74 0.70 -12.27
CA GLY A 613 -8.07 0.08 -12.20
C GLY A 613 -8.17 -1.16 -13.09
N PRO A 614 -9.39 -1.64 -13.40
CA PRO A 614 -9.58 -2.88 -14.16
C PRO A 614 -9.32 -2.74 -15.67
N ASP A 615 -9.35 -1.52 -16.22
CA ASP A 615 -9.53 -1.32 -17.66
C ASP A 615 -8.37 -0.63 -18.39
N LEU A 616 -7.46 0.04 -17.68
CA LEU A 616 -6.35 0.78 -18.28
C LEU A 616 -5.01 0.10 -18.01
N LEU A 617 -4.30 -0.36 -19.05
CA LEU A 617 -2.91 -0.79 -18.97
C LEU A 617 -2.00 0.42 -19.21
N VAL A 618 -1.07 0.66 -18.29
CA VAL A 618 -0.10 1.74 -18.35
C VAL A 618 1.32 1.16 -18.34
N ALA A 619 2.13 1.47 -19.36
CA ALA A 619 3.55 1.14 -19.38
C ALA A 619 4.40 2.42 -19.46
N PRO A 620 4.93 2.92 -18.32
CA PRO A 620 5.82 4.06 -18.34
C PRO A 620 7.05 3.84 -19.23
N VAL A 621 7.52 4.92 -19.86
CA VAL A 621 8.71 4.89 -20.72
C VAL A 621 9.93 5.28 -19.90
N PHE A 622 10.93 4.40 -19.84
CA PHE A 622 12.13 4.55 -19.01
C PHE A 622 13.39 4.93 -19.80
N THR A 623 13.21 5.56 -20.97
CA THR A 623 14.31 6.03 -21.81
C THR A 623 14.02 7.43 -22.35
N GLU A 624 15.09 8.13 -22.70
CA GLU A 624 15.01 9.44 -23.35
C GLU A 624 14.41 9.33 -24.76
N ASP A 625 14.95 8.40 -25.56
CA ASP A 625 14.59 8.17 -26.96
C ASP A 625 13.17 7.60 -27.18
N GLY A 626 12.48 7.24 -26.10
CA GLY A 626 11.08 6.82 -26.14
C GLY A 626 10.84 5.33 -26.33
N GLN A 627 11.90 4.51 -26.40
CA GLN A 627 11.78 3.06 -26.51
C GLN A 627 11.11 2.46 -25.27
N VAL A 628 10.11 1.62 -25.50
CA VAL A 628 9.41 0.90 -24.43
C VAL A 628 9.11 -0.52 -24.88
N GLU A 629 9.36 -1.46 -23.96
CA GLU A 629 8.99 -2.85 -24.08
C GLU A 629 7.94 -3.17 -23.02
N TYR A 630 6.80 -3.71 -23.44
CA TYR A 630 5.70 -4.05 -22.56
C TYR A 630 4.90 -5.24 -23.09
N TYR A 631 4.19 -5.94 -22.21
CA TYR A 631 3.35 -7.07 -22.52
C TYR A 631 1.87 -6.69 -22.54
N VAL A 632 1.15 -7.13 -23.57
CA VAL A 632 -0.30 -6.98 -23.70
C VAL A 632 -0.95 -8.33 -23.47
N PRO A 633 -1.84 -8.49 -22.48
CA PRO A 633 -2.60 -9.73 -22.25
C PRO A 633 -3.55 -10.06 -23.40
N GLU A 634 -4.15 -11.25 -23.37
CA GLU A 634 -5.12 -11.70 -24.37
C GLU A 634 -6.22 -10.67 -24.65
N GLY A 635 -6.50 -10.44 -25.94
CA GLY A 635 -7.54 -9.54 -26.42
C GLY A 635 -7.01 -8.47 -27.39
N THR A 636 -7.94 -7.74 -28.01
CA THR A 636 -7.61 -6.57 -28.84
C THR A 636 -7.88 -5.31 -28.02
N TRP A 637 -6.80 -4.69 -27.57
CA TRP A 637 -6.79 -3.48 -26.77
C TRP A 637 -6.81 -2.25 -27.67
N THR A 638 -7.26 -1.11 -27.14
CA THR A 638 -7.30 0.17 -27.87
C THR A 638 -6.40 1.19 -27.17
N HIS A 639 -5.46 1.79 -27.90
CA HIS A 639 -4.60 2.84 -27.35
C HIS A 639 -5.42 4.12 -27.11
N LEU A 640 -5.58 4.53 -25.84
CA LEU A 640 -6.53 5.57 -25.42
C LEU A 640 -6.29 6.93 -26.10
N LEU A 641 -5.03 7.25 -26.38
CA LEU A 641 -4.64 8.55 -26.96
C LEU A 641 -4.68 8.60 -28.49
N THR A 642 -4.58 7.45 -29.18
CA THR A 642 -4.42 7.39 -30.64
C THR A 642 -5.57 6.64 -31.33
N GLY A 643 -6.32 5.83 -30.59
CA GLY A 643 -7.36 4.94 -31.12
C GLY A 643 -6.81 3.67 -31.79
N GLU A 644 -5.49 3.50 -31.86
CA GLU A 644 -4.89 2.34 -32.52
C GLU A 644 -5.18 1.03 -31.77
N SER A 645 -5.46 -0.04 -32.52
CA SER A 645 -5.68 -1.37 -31.96
C SER A 645 -4.37 -2.12 -31.72
N VAL A 646 -4.24 -2.74 -30.55
CA VAL A 646 -3.08 -3.54 -30.14
C VAL A 646 -3.54 -4.92 -29.68
N THR A 647 -3.17 -5.97 -30.40
CA THR A 647 -3.62 -7.34 -30.10
C THR A 647 -2.58 -8.10 -29.26
N GLY A 648 -3.02 -8.65 -28.14
CA GLY A 648 -2.29 -9.63 -27.32
C GLY A 648 -2.90 -11.05 -27.43
N PRO A 649 -2.28 -12.07 -26.80
CA PRO A 649 -1.15 -11.98 -25.89
C PRO A 649 0.19 -11.79 -26.62
N ALA A 650 0.90 -10.69 -26.38
CA ALA A 650 2.16 -10.41 -27.07
C ALA A 650 3.03 -9.40 -26.31
N TRP A 651 4.35 -9.55 -26.41
CA TRP A 651 5.30 -8.49 -26.11
C TRP A 651 5.35 -7.48 -27.27
N ARG A 652 5.40 -6.20 -26.94
CA ARG A 652 5.40 -5.06 -27.84
C ARG A 652 6.67 -4.26 -27.64
N HIS A 653 7.18 -3.73 -28.73
CA HIS A 653 8.34 -2.83 -28.77
C HIS A 653 7.91 -1.60 -29.56
N GLU A 654 7.80 -0.47 -28.88
CA GLU A 654 7.23 0.76 -29.45
C GLU A 654 8.10 1.96 -29.08
N THR A 655 7.90 3.08 -29.78
CA THR A 655 8.61 4.33 -29.53
C THR A 655 7.60 5.45 -29.36
N HIS A 656 7.64 6.13 -28.21
CA HIS A 656 6.68 7.19 -27.89
C HIS A 656 7.39 8.54 -27.69
N GLY A 657 6.80 9.62 -28.21
CA GLY A 657 7.16 10.99 -27.81
C GLY A 657 6.85 11.26 -26.33
N TYR A 658 7.28 12.40 -25.78
CA TYR A 658 7.08 12.73 -24.36
C TYR A 658 5.61 12.94 -23.96
N ASP A 659 4.76 13.25 -24.94
CA ASP A 659 3.33 13.46 -24.77
C ASP A 659 2.53 12.14 -24.89
N SER A 660 3.20 10.99 -24.93
CA SER A 660 2.60 9.67 -25.12
C SER A 660 3.36 8.58 -24.35
N LEU A 661 2.66 7.50 -24.08
CA LEU A 661 3.17 6.22 -23.60
C LEU A 661 2.13 5.15 -23.96
N PRO A 662 2.47 3.84 -23.90
CA PRO A 662 1.48 2.79 -23.97
C PRO A 662 0.43 2.96 -22.86
N LEU A 663 -0.75 3.43 -23.27
CA LEU A 663 -1.93 3.62 -22.43
C LEU A 663 -3.09 2.92 -23.13
N LEU A 664 -3.32 1.66 -22.78
CA LEU A 664 -4.24 0.79 -23.50
C LEU A 664 -5.52 0.54 -22.69
N VAL A 665 -6.66 0.57 -23.37
CA VAL A 665 -7.95 0.21 -22.82
C VAL A 665 -8.29 -1.22 -23.20
N ARG A 666 -8.75 -2.03 -22.24
CA ARG A 666 -9.10 -3.44 -22.48
C ARG A 666 -10.31 -3.57 -23.40
N PRO A 667 -10.42 -4.66 -24.19
CA PRO A 667 -11.62 -4.93 -24.97
C PRO A 667 -12.85 -5.05 -24.08
N GLY A 668 -13.96 -4.44 -24.51
CA GLY A 668 -15.24 -4.47 -23.81
C GLY A 668 -15.39 -3.44 -22.69
N ALA A 669 -14.34 -2.66 -22.39
CA ALA A 669 -14.42 -1.61 -21.39
C ALA A 669 -15.39 -0.49 -21.81
N VAL A 670 -16.00 0.12 -20.81
CA VAL A 670 -16.77 1.35 -20.96
C VAL A 670 -16.23 2.34 -19.94
N LEU A 671 -15.54 3.38 -20.42
CA LEU A 671 -14.92 4.38 -19.57
C LEU A 671 -15.84 5.59 -19.40
N PRO A 672 -16.29 5.92 -18.18
CA PRO A 672 -16.92 7.19 -17.90
C PRO A 672 -15.88 8.31 -17.95
N TRP A 673 -16.16 9.32 -18.76
CA TRP A 673 -15.24 10.38 -19.16
C TRP A 673 -15.86 11.74 -18.86
N GLY A 674 -15.22 12.49 -17.96
CA GLY A 674 -15.68 13.79 -17.49
C GLY A 674 -15.60 14.86 -18.56
N ALA A 675 -16.57 15.78 -18.54
CA ALA A 675 -16.54 16.97 -19.39
C ALA A 675 -15.59 18.05 -18.84
N ASP A 676 -15.55 18.20 -17.52
CA ASP A 676 -14.63 19.11 -16.82
C ASP A 676 -13.23 18.49 -16.71
N ASP A 677 -12.24 19.16 -17.28
CA ASP A 677 -10.84 18.79 -17.22
C ASP A 677 -10.00 19.74 -16.37
N GLN A 678 -10.62 20.72 -15.72
CA GLN A 678 -9.95 21.75 -14.92
C GLN A 678 -9.87 21.40 -13.44
N ARG A 679 -10.67 20.45 -12.95
CA ARG A 679 -10.61 20.00 -11.56
C ARG A 679 -10.94 18.51 -11.41
N PRO A 680 -10.44 17.84 -10.36
CA PRO A 680 -10.70 16.43 -10.15
C PRO A 680 -12.04 16.14 -9.45
N ASP A 681 -12.61 17.12 -8.75
CA ASP A 681 -13.73 17.01 -7.80
C ASP A 681 -15.01 17.74 -8.27
N GLY A 682 -15.19 17.81 -9.59
CA GLY A 682 -16.41 18.36 -10.20
C GLY A 682 -17.60 17.41 -10.13
N ASP A 683 -18.75 17.87 -10.64
CA ASP A 683 -19.92 17.01 -10.82
C ASP A 683 -19.77 16.17 -12.09
N TRP A 684 -19.28 14.94 -11.93
CA TRP A 684 -18.93 14.05 -13.03
C TRP A 684 -20.11 13.61 -13.91
N LEU A 685 -21.36 13.77 -13.46
CA LEU A 685 -22.52 13.47 -14.29
C LEU A 685 -22.86 14.63 -15.24
N ASP A 686 -22.35 15.83 -15.00
CA ASP A 686 -22.54 16.96 -15.92
C ASP A 686 -21.68 16.79 -17.17
N GLY A 687 -22.34 16.69 -18.34
CA GLY A 687 -21.68 16.47 -19.62
C GLY A 687 -20.96 15.12 -19.77
N LEU A 688 -21.27 14.12 -18.93
CA LEU A 688 -20.62 12.81 -18.94
C LEU A 688 -20.62 12.18 -20.34
N THR A 689 -19.46 11.65 -20.75
CA THR A 689 -19.32 10.81 -21.94
C THR A 689 -18.94 9.38 -21.54
N LEU A 690 -19.68 8.39 -22.03
CA LEU A 690 -19.33 6.98 -21.93
C LEU A 690 -18.60 6.57 -23.21
N ARG A 691 -17.31 6.27 -23.10
CA ARG A 691 -16.47 5.78 -24.20
C ARG A 691 -16.44 4.26 -24.18
N VAL A 692 -16.94 3.62 -25.24
CA VAL A 692 -17.12 2.17 -25.36
C VAL A 692 -16.01 1.61 -26.26
N PHE A 693 -15.27 0.59 -25.78
CA PHE A 693 -14.07 0.06 -26.43
C PHE A 693 -14.15 -1.44 -26.79
N GLY A 694 -13.35 -1.84 -27.76
CA GLY A 694 -13.26 -3.18 -28.37
C GLY A 694 -14.39 -3.47 -29.36
N PRO A 695 -14.19 -4.27 -30.42
CA PRO A 695 -15.29 -4.72 -31.28
C PRO A 695 -16.26 -5.65 -30.52
N ALA A 696 -17.57 -5.53 -30.75
CA ALA A 696 -18.54 -6.50 -30.26
C ALA A 696 -18.46 -7.77 -31.13
N THR A 697 -17.78 -8.81 -30.64
CA THR A 697 -17.71 -10.12 -31.30
C THR A 697 -18.88 -11.05 -30.94
N SER A 698 -19.61 -10.68 -29.90
CA SER A 698 -20.84 -11.32 -29.43
C SER A 698 -21.70 -10.28 -28.70
N THR A 699 -22.93 -10.63 -28.34
CA THR A 699 -23.75 -9.76 -27.50
C THR A 699 -23.13 -9.65 -26.10
N THR A 700 -22.83 -8.42 -25.66
CA THR A 700 -22.28 -8.15 -24.32
C THR A 700 -23.22 -7.28 -23.50
N ASP A 701 -23.15 -7.42 -22.17
CA ASP A 701 -23.96 -6.67 -21.21
C ASP A 701 -23.04 -6.22 -20.05
N THR A 702 -22.64 -4.96 -20.08
CA THR A 702 -21.68 -4.37 -19.15
C THR A 702 -22.38 -3.34 -18.27
N VAL A 703 -22.09 -3.34 -16.97
CA VAL A 703 -22.62 -2.34 -16.04
C VAL A 703 -21.49 -1.41 -15.59
N VAL A 704 -21.68 -0.11 -15.78
CA VAL A 704 -20.77 0.94 -15.30
C VAL A 704 -21.48 1.73 -14.22
N THR A 705 -20.84 1.87 -13.06
CA THR A 705 -21.33 2.74 -11.98
C THR A 705 -20.49 4.00 -11.94
N SER A 706 -21.13 5.15 -12.09
CA SER A 706 -20.54 6.44 -11.75
C SER A 706 -20.89 6.76 -10.30
N VAL A 707 -19.89 7.09 -9.50
CA VAL A 707 -20.03 7.43 -8.08
C VAL A 707 -20.06 8.94 -7.88
N ASP A 708 -20.64 9.41 -6.77
CA ASP A 708 -20.50 10.80 -6.32
C ASP A 708 -19.20 11.00 -5.53
N LEU A 709 -18.99 12.22 -5.01
CA LEU A 709 -17.83 12.59 -4.21
C LEU A 709 -17.73 11.85 -2.87
N THR A 710 -18.77 11.13 -2.45
CA THR A 710 -18.75 10.27 -1.25
C THR A 710 -18.38 8.81 -1.59
N GLY A 711 -18.22 8.49 -2.88
CA GLY A 711 -18.01 7.12 -3.36
C GLY A 711 -19.30 6.30 -3.45
N THR A 712 -20.46 6.93 -3.26
CA THR A 712 -21.77 6.27 -3.39
C THR A 712 -22.22 6.28 -4.84
N ALA A 713 -22.93 5.24 -5.28
CA ALA A 713 -23.44 5.17 -6.66
C ALA A 713 -24.39 6.34 -6.97
N ALA A 714 -24.00 7.20 -7.91
CA ALA A 714 -24.78 8.35 -8.38
C ALA A 714 -25.59 8.02 -9.63
N ALA A 715 -25.04 7.20 -10.53
CA ALA A 715 -25.72 6.68 -11.69
C ALA A 715 -25.18 5.30 -12.09
N VAL A 716 -26.05 4.45 -12.62
CA VAL A 716 -25.69 3.14 -13.16
C VAL A 716 -26.05 3.10 -14.64
N PHE A 717 -25.09 2.74 -15.49
CA PHE A 717 -25.26 2.64 -16.93
C PHE A 717 -25.11 1.19 -17.36
N ARG A 718 -26.19 0.60 -17.86
CA ARG A 718 -26.16 -0.73 -18.48
C ARG A 718 -25.94 -0.59 -19.98
N VAL A 719 -24.83 -1.12 -20.46
CA VAL A 719 -24.37 -1.05 -21.86
C VAL A 719 -24.54 -2.42 -22.50
N VAL A 720 -25.55 -2.54 -23.35
CA VAL A 720 -25.80 -3.74 -24.16
C VAL A 720 -25.29 -3.50 -25.57
N ARG A 721 -24.36 -4.33 -26.03
CA ARG A 721 -23.85 -4.29 -27.41
C ARG A 721 -24.33 -5.54 -28.11
N ASP A 722 -25.01 -5.41 -29.24
CA ASP A 722 -25.41 -6.54 -30.05
C ASP A 722 -24.64 -6.55 -31.37
N SER A 723 -23.78 -7.56 -31.53
CA SER A 723 -22.99 -7.74 -32.73
C SER A 723 -23.85 -8.08 -33.96
N ALA A 724 -25.06 -8.64 -33.79
CA ALA A 724 -25.92 -9.02 -34.90
C ALA A 724 -26.61 -7.81 -35.55
N SER A 725 -27.11 -6.87 -34.74
CA SER A 725 -27.71 -5.62 -35.20
C SER A 725 -26.70 -4.49 -35.40
N GLY A 726 -25.47 -4.63 -34.90
CA GLY A 726 -24.47 -3.57 -34.93
C GLY A 726 -24.89 -2.34 -34.11
N SER A 727 -25.64 -2.56 -33.03
CA SER A 727 -26.19 -1.48 -32.20
C SER A 727 -25.70 -1.59 -30.76
N THR A 728 -25.49 -0.43 -30.13
CA THR A 728 -25.15 -0.31 -28.70
C THR A 728 -26.25 0.47 -28.01
N TRP A 729 -26.90 -0.14 -27.02
CA TRP A 729 -27.87 0.53 -26.16
C TRP A 729 -27.27 0.77 -24.79
N VAL A 730 -27.38 2.01 -24.32
CA VAL A 730 -27.01 2.39 -22.97
C VAL A 730 -28.26 2.83 -22.24
N THR A 731 -28.58 2.19 -21.13
CA THR A 731 -29.69 2.60 -20.25
C THR A 731 -29.14 3.10 -18.93
N ALA A 732 -29.48 4.34 -18.57
CA ALA A 732 -29.12 4.96 -17.31
C ALA A 732 -30.19 4.76 -16.24
N GLU A 733 -29.77 4.45 -15.02
CA GLU A 733 -30.57 4.40 -13.80
C GLU A 733 -29.97 5.34 -12.76
N GLY A 734 -30.81 6.00 -11.96
CA GLY A 734 -30.38 6.94 -10.91
C GLY A 734 -30.14 8.38 -11.38
N THR A 735 -30.20 8.67 -12.68
CA THR A 735 -30.05 10.03 -13.22
C THR A 735 -30.96 10.29 -14.42
N ASP A 736 -31.51 11.51 -14.50
CA ASP A 736 -32.25 12.04 -15.66
C ASP A 736 -31.38 12.98 -16.52
N ARG A 737 -30.09 13.15 -16.16
CA ARG A 737 -29.19 14.04 -16.88
C ARG A 737 -28.80 13.47 -18.24
N PRO A 738 -28.64 14.32 -19.27
CA PRO A 738 -28.16 13.86 -20.56
C PRO A 738 -26.70 13.44 -20.48
N TYR A 739 -26.36 12.36 -21.18
CA TYR A 739 -24.99 11.86 -21.35
C TYR A 739 -24.73 11.57 -22.83
N ARG A 740 -23.45 11.50 -23.19
CA ARG A 740 -22.98 11.11 -24.53
C ARG A 740 -22.45 9.69 -24.50
N VAL A 741 -22.63 8.95 -25.59
CA VAL A 741 -22.01 7.64 -25.82
C VAL A 741 -21.15 7.73 -27.07
N ILE A 742 -19.94 7.20 -27.03
CA ILE A 742 -19.04 7.09 -28.18
C ILE A 742 -18.59 5.64 -28.30
N VAL A 743 -18.78 5.03 -29.48
CA VAL A 743 -18.20 3.72 -29.82
C VAL A 743 -16.90 3.96 -30.58
N GLU A 744 -15.77 3.73 -29.92
CA GLU A 744 -14.45 4.22 -30.36
C GLU A 744 -14.01 3.62 -31.70
N GLU A 745 -14.34 2.36 -31.98
CA GLU A 745 -13.92 1.68 -33.21
C GLU A 745 -14.58 2.26 -34.48
N THR A 746 -15.78 2.82 -34.33
CA THR A 746 -16.58 3.34 -35.46
C THR A 746 -16.69 4.86 -35.47
N GLY A 747 -16.36 5.51 -34.34
CA GLY A 747 -16.63 6.93 -34.11
C GLY A 747 -18.13 7.25 -34.01
N ALA A 748 -19.02 6.24 -33.97
CA ALA A 748 -20.44 6.45 -33.84
C ALA A 748 -20.78 7.05 -32.48
N THR A 749 -21.67 8.03 -32.45
CA THR A 749 -22.02 8.74 -31.21
C THR A 749 -23.52 8.89 -31.05
N GLY A 750 -23.99 8.77 -29.82
CA GLY A 750 -25.36 9.12 -29.41
C GLY A 750 -25.35 10.05 -28.21
N GLN A 751 -26.44 10.77 -28.00
CA GLN A 751 -26.61 11.65 -26.85
C GLN A 751 -28.09 11.69 -26.46
N GLY A 752 -28.35 11.66 -25.15
CA GLY A 752 -29.71 11.69 -24.61
C GLY A 752 -29.73 11.39 -23.11
N ALA A 753 -30.92 11.21 -22.56
CA ALA A 753 -31.15 10.77 -21.18
C ALA A 753 -31.97 9.47 -21.20
N GLY A 754 -31.93 8.69 -20.11
CA GLY A 754 -32.62 7.40 -20.03
C GLY A 754 -31.94 6.34 -20.90
N THR A 755 -32.54 5.97 -22.04
CA THR A 755 -31.95 5.00 -22.98
C THR A 755 -31.43 5.71 -24.23
N VAL A 756 -30.15 5.49 -24.55
CA VAL A 756 -29.47 5.98 -25.75
C VAL A 756 -29.07 4.81 -26.63
N GLU A 757 -29.49 4.84 -27.89
CA GLU A 757 -29.09 3.89 -28.93
C GLU A 757 -28.01 4.52 -29.82
N VAL A 758 -26.96 3.76 -30.11
CA VAL A 758 -25.90 4.11 -31.06
C VAL A 758 -25.81 3.03 -32.11
N ALA A 759 -26.28 3.32 -33.32
CA ALA A 759 -26.10 2.46 -34.48
C ALA A 759 -24.66 2.60 -35.02
N THR A 760 -23.98 1.48 -35.21
CA THR A 760 -22.58 1.41 -35.67
C THR A 760 -22.46 0.94 -37.12
N VAL A 761 -23.60 0.79 -37.82
CA VAL A 761 -23.74 0.33 -39.22
C VAL A 761 -24.62 1.27 -40.01
#